data_AF-A0A6I6WL05-F1
#
_entry.id   AF-A0A6I6WL05-F1
#
_cell.length_a   1.000
_cell.length_b   1.000
_cell.length_c   1.000
_cell.angle_alpha   90.00
_cell.angle_beta   90.00
_cell.angle_gamma   90.00
#
_symmetry.space_group_name_H-M   'P 1'
#
loop_
_entity.id
_entity.type
_entity.pdbx_description
1 polymer ?
#
loop_
_entity_poly.entity_id
_entity_poly.type
_entity_poly.pdbx_seq_one_letter_code
_entity_poly.pdbx_strand_id
1 'polypeptide(L)'
;MHQNGRLPQEARHSAARAAGAERAAADDGGEAGGRRTPVGRRTVLGSAGALGAGLALAGGYTPAMAHGAADGTADTESTAGAGGSAGAEGVRAAEAALRRLLPRHADQITLRTVGGPERFAVHGRAGRITVQGTGPVALLTGVHWYLKYSCDAHISWSGTQLELPATLPAPRAQHRQRATVGHRFALNDTHDGYTAPYAGWEHWERFLDVLAAHGVNEVLVTAGQEAVYHRLLTEFGYSDAEARAWIPAPSHQPWWLLQNLSRYGGPVSRELLRRRARLARRIVGRMRELGMRPVFPGWFGTVPADFARRNPGGRTVPQGTWNGLERPAWLDPRTAVFRKVAAAFYRHQRELFGPAEHFKMDLLHEGGDPGDVPVPEAARAVEKALQQAHPGATWVILGWQENPRRELLDGLAHKDRMLIVDGLSDLERVTDRERDWGGVPYAFGTIPNFGGRTTLGAKTHMWTERFTSWRDKAGSKLAGTCYMPEATHRDPAAAELFTELAWREEAVDRTRWFEDYARLRYGGTDTSARSATAALRETAYRITSADGRPHDSVFASRPSLTARSGTYFATHTPAYDLPGFDAALAGLLGVSARLRDSDAYRYDLTDTARQVLANRSWVLIPQLEEAYRQRDAATFKRLAALWLKLLGLADEVAGGHRAFLLGPWLHDARASAASAAERAQLEHTARALVTTWADRATADGGHLANYANRDWHGLLRDVHLPQWRAYLDELQDALEQDREPETFDWYAREEPWTRKTEPYARRPVTDPYRTARRVHDVLATAPFQGSLTVTAAPAAVPPGESATVTAVFRNENGLRATGTVGLRLTGADDARPQDPTSTPSVEPGGTARVRWRIPAGSGALTDPLEPVPFTVRATYGPRGGQRVTTTRTGRFHRAGPLPGGVRTVTTNDAVFGQLDGRWAIDGAGADLWKSRAEFGAVHRPGALAAGGSVTVRVVSQDDSGPWARAGIIARNDLSDARAPGFLNLAVTPGNGVVLSYDTNGDGTLDTYQRLTGVRAPVLLRLSRDADGAFTGALSTDEGKTWRTVATVRVPGASAKLDAGLFMTAADSSGRRATVEFDRWATQ
;
A
#
# COMPACT_ATOMS: atom_id res chain seq x y z
N MET A 1 42.45 -2.75 34.58
CA MET A 1 43.82 -2.70 35.12
C MET A 1 44.53 -1.53 34.42
N HIS A 2 45.08 -0.60 35.21
CA HIS A 2 45.83 0.64 34.87
C HIS A 2 45.12 1.69 34.00
N GLN A 3 44.53 2.77 34.53
CA GLN A 3 45.04 3.96 35.25
C GLN A 3 45.88 4.98 34.42
N ASN A 4 45.30 6.18 34.38
CA ASN A 4 45.89 7.52 34.61
C ASN A 4 46.76 8.21 33.54
N GLY A 5 46.34 9.45 33.22
CA GLY A 5 47.19 10.53 32.70
C GLY A 5 46.45 11.86 32.69
N ARG A 6 46.80 12.76 33.61
CA ARG A 6 46.16 14.04 33.94
C ARG A 6 46.46 15.17 32.94
N LEU A 7 45.58 16.18 32.99
CA LEU A 7 45.71 17.58 32.54
C LEU A 7 47.02 18.27 32.98
N PRO A 8 47.33 19.45 32.43
CA PRO A 8 47.08 20.69 33.19
C PRO A 8 46.50 21.87 32.39
N GLN A 9 46.21 22.93 33.14
CA GLN A 9 45.26 24.02 32.96
C GLN A 9 45.98 25.39 32.90
N GLU A 10 45.24 26.44 32.49
CA GLU A 10 45.40 27.92 32.74
C GLU A 10 46.04 28.76 31.60
N ALA A 11 45.66 30.02 31.30
CA ALA A 11 44.89 31.08 31.99
C ALA A 11 44.25 32.06 30.94
N ARG A 12 42.98 32.50 31.09
CA ARG A 12 42.43 33.79 31.62
C ARG A 12 42.62 35.08 30.80
N HIS A 13 41.50 35.74 30.48
CA HIS A 13 41.08 37.17 30.67
C HIS A 13 40.01 37.53 29.61
N SER A 14 38.96 38.33 29.80
CA SER A 14 38.33 39.05 30.92
C SER A 14 37.04 39.71 30.41
N ALA A 15 35.99 39.78 31.27
CA ALA A 15 34.96 40.83 31.48
C ALA A 15 34.12 41.41 30.30
N ALA A 16 32.85 41.85 30.41
CA ALA A 16 31.82 42.06 31.46
C ALA A 16 30.44 42.12 30.73
N ARG A 17 29.29 41.61 31.23
CA ARG A 17 28.29 42.22 32.17
C ARG A 17 28.00 43.71 31.88
N ALA A 18 26.76 44.24 31.89
CA ALA A 18 25.54 44.00 32.67
C ALA A 18 24.34 44.68 31.93
N ALA A 19 23.08 44.21 31.94
CA ALA A 19 22.01 44.22 32.98
C ALA A 19 21.04 45.43 32.93
N GLY A 20 19.76 45.14 33.26
CA GLY A 20 18.70 46.08 33.69
C GLY A 20 17.62 46.37 32.62
N ALA A 21 16.34 45.96 32.67
CA ALA A 21 15.28 45.88 33.69
C ALA A 21 14.35 47.11 33.75
N GLU A 22 13.06 46.82 34.03
CA GLU A 22 11.92 47.69 34.43
C GLU A 22 11.17 48.49 33.35
N ARG A 23 9.89 48.88 33.49
CA ARG A 23 8.62 48.39 34.10
C ARG A 23 7.60 49.54 33.86
N ALA A 24 6.29 49.22 33.87
CA ALA A 24 5.14 50.13 34.09
C ALA A 24 4.80 51.15 32.96
N ALA A 25 3.59 51.68 32.77
CA ALA A 25 2.19 51.40 33.15
C ALA A 25 1.31 52.52 32.51
N ALA A 26 -0.02 52.28 32.45
CA ALA A 26 -1.11 53.28 32.34
C ALA A 26 -1.27 54.01 30.97
N ASP A 27 -2.44 54.47 30.50
CA ASP A 27 -3.77 54.56 31.09
C ASP A 27 -4.84 54.82 30.01
N ASP A 28 -6.10 54.68 30.44
CA ASP A 28 -7.30 55.52 30.16
C ASP A 28 -8.33 55.31 29.03
N GLY A 29 -9.59 55.23 29.50
CA GLY A 29 -10.80 55.90 29.00
C GLY A 29 -11.71 55.12 28.03
N GLY A 30 -13.03 54.94 28.21
CA GLY A 30 -14.00 55.44 29.19
C GLY A 30 -15.46 55.09 28.78
N GLU A 31 -16.21 54.67 29.79
CA GLU A 31 -17.66 54.67 30.08
C GLU A 31 -18.78 55.22 29.14
N ALA A 32 -19.86 54.41 29.12
CA ALA A 32 -21.26 54.69 29.54
C ALA A 32 -22.24 55.60 28.76
N GLY A 33 -23.45 55.04 28.55
CA GLY A 33 -24.72 55.71 28.89
C GLY A 33 -25.74 55.90 27.76
N GLY A 34 -26.98 55.42 27.94
CA GLY A 34 -28.12 55.98 27.20
C GLY A 34 -29.34 55.07 26.95
N ARG A 35 -30.31 55.11 27.89
CA ARG A 35 -31.67 54.53 27.85
C ARG A 35 -32.50 54.91 26.60
N ARG A 36 -33.44 54.05 26.17
CA ARG A 36 -34.91 54.23 26.29
C ARG A 36 -35.73 53.19 25.49
N THR A 37 -36.68 52.57 26.20
CA THR A 37 -37.92 51.92 25.71
C THR A 37 -38.86 52.93 25.03
N PRO A 38 -39.79 52.50 24.15
CA PRO A 38 -41.16 52.11 24.58
C PRO A 38 -41.64 50.79 23.88
N VAL A 39 -42.34 49.88 24.57
CA VAL A 39 -43.81 49.80 24.79
C VAL A 39 -44.64 49.76 23.49
N GLY A 40 -45.42 48.68 23.30
CA GLY A 40 -46.55 48.67 22.37
C GLY A 40 -47.12 47.28 22.03
N ARG A 41 -48.01 46.76 22.87
CA ARG A 41 -48.85 45.56 22.66
C ARG A 41 -49.89 45.75 21.55
N ARG A 42 -50.22 44.66 20.83
CA ARG A 42 -51.57 44.12 20.46
C ARG A 42 -51.35 43.11 19.31
N THR A 43 -51.55 41.79 19.48
CA THR A 43 -52.79 41.00 19.63
C THR A 43 -53.73 41.09 18.43
N VAL A 44 -54.05 39.91 17.85
CA VAL A 44 -55.32 39.39 17.29
C VAL A 44 -54.96 38.44 16.13
N LEU A 45 -55.03 37.10 16.28
CA LEU A 45 -56.18 36.16 16.25
C LEU A 45 -56.92 36.07 14.90
N GLY A 46 -57.09 34.82 14.44
CA GLY A 46 -57.79 34.35 13.23
C GLY A 46 -57.15 33.02 12.79
N SER A 47 -57.54 31.79 13.18
CA SER A 47 -58.82 31.06 13.08
C SER A 47 -59.54 31.31 11.76
N ALA A 48 -60.04 30.36 10.97
CA ALA A 48 -60.07 28.89 10.97
C ALA A 48 -60.72 28.44 9.63
N GLY A 49 -60.61 27.15 9.28
CA GLY A 49 -61.52 26.43 8.37
C GLY A 49 -61.17 26.47 6.87
N ALA A 50 -61.49 25.48 6.05
CA ALA A 50 -62.13 24.18 6.27
C ALA A 50 -61.93 23.29 5.02
N LEU A 51 -61.93 21.97 5.26
CA LEU A 51 -62.41 20.82 4.48
C LEU A 51 -62.69 20.96 2.96
N GLY A 52 -62.19 19.97 2.21
CA GLY A 52 -62.69 19.58 0.89
C GLY A 52 -62.16 18.20 0.50
N ALA A 53 -63.04 17.20 0.49
CA ALA A 53 -62.77 15.78 0.25
C ALA A 53 -62.57 15.43 -1.24
N GLY A 54 -61.89 14.31 -1.49
CA GLY A 54 -61.86 13.64 -2.80
C GLY A 54 -61.20 12.25 -2.69
N LEU A 55 -62.02 11.20 -2.80
CA LEU A 55 -61.68 9.78 -2.70
C LEU A 55 -61.94 9.12 -4.07
N ALA A 56 -60.99 8.33 -4.59
CA ALA A 56 -61.10 7.17 -5.51
C ALA A 56 -59.72 6.96 -6.19
N LEU A 57 -58.90 5.97 -5.82
CA LEU A 57 -58.92 4.52 -6.10
C LEU A 57 -58.19 4.10 -7.40
N ALA A 58 -57.35 3.06 -7.22
CA ALA A 58 -56.62 2.21 -8.19
C ALA A 58 -55.40 2.83 -8.89
N GLY A 59 -54.22 2.22 -8.94
CA GLY A 59 -53.69 0.93 -8.48
C GLY A 59 -52.28 0.79 -9.07
N GLY A 60 -51.34 0.17 -8.36
CA GLY A 60 -49.97 -0.02 -8.89
C GLY A 60 -48.91 -0.30 -7.85
N TYR A 61 -48.88 -1.55 -7.40
CA TYR A 61 -47.79 -2.30 -6.76
C TYR A 61 -46.41 -1.62 -6.60
N THR A 62 -45.96 -1.53 -5.34
CA THR A 62 -44.54 -1.57 -4.93
C THR A 62 -44.35 -2.74 -3.95
N PRO A 63 -43.30 -3.58 -4.09
CA PRO A 63 -43.08 -4.69 -3.17
C PRO A 63 -42.39 -4.22 -1.88
N ALA A 64 -42.77 -4.92 -0.82
CA ALA A 64 -42.44 -4.78 0.59
C ALA A 64 -40.95 -4.62 0.95
N MET A 65 -40.68 -3.67 1.85
CA MET A 65 -39.59 -3.79 2.82
C MET A 65 -40.16 -4.42 4.11
N ALA A 66 -39.61 -5.55 4.53
CA ALA A 66 -39.93 -6.16 5.81
C ALA A 66 -38.93 -5.68 6.88
N HIS A 67 -39.41 -4.84 7.79
CA HIS A 67 -38.82 -4.59 9.10
C HIS A 67 -39.53 -5.49 10.11
N GLY A 68 -38.79 -6.39 10.76
CA GLY A 68 -39.27 -7.11 11.94
C GLY A 68 -38.87 -6.37 13.21
N ALA A 69 -39.77 -5.56 13.76
CA ALA A 69 -39.72 -5.11 15.15
C ALA A 69 -40.83 -5.83 15.91
N ALA A 70 -40.47 -6.54 16.97
CA ALA A 70 -41.43 -7.13 17.89
C ALA A 70 -41.81 -6.10 18.95
N ASP A 71 -43.10 -5.79 19.00
CA ASP A 71 -43.73 -4.97 20.02
C ASP A 71 -43.73 -5.68 21.38
N GLY A 72 -43.41 -4.90 22.42
CA GLY A 72 -43.74 -5.18 23.82
C GLY A 72 -44.17 -3.86 24.45
N THR A 73 -45.47 -3.60 24.42
CA THR A 73 -46.12 -2.42 25.01
C THR A 73 -46.03 -2.46 26.54
N ALA A 74 -45.40 -1.44 27.13
CA ALA A 74 -45.66 -1.03 28.50
C ALA A 74 -45.58 0.50 28.57
N ASP A 75 -46.69 1.10 29.01
CA ASP A 75 -46.89 2.53 29.19
C ASP A 75 -45.77 3.20 29.97
N THR A 76 -45.21 4.29 29.43
CA THR A 76 -44.61 5.35 30.24
C THR A 76 -44.89 6.71 29.60
N GLU A 77 -45.71 7.49 30.29
CA GLU A 77 -45.88 8.91 30.05
C GLU A 77 -44.56 9.67 30.26
N SER A 78 -44.32 10.65 29.38
CA SER A 78 -43.53 11.87 29.63
C SER A 78 -42.04 11.73 30.00
N THR A 79 -41.18 11.70 28.98
CA THR A 79 -39.81 12.27 29.05
C THR A 79 -39.56 13.25 27.88
N ALA A 80 -40.40 14.28 27.75
CA ALA A 80 -40.17 15.38 26.80
C ALA A 80 -38.97 16.30 27.17
N GLY A 81 -38.31 16.07 28.31
CA GLY A 81 -37.22 16.92 28.81
C GLY A 81 -35.78 16.49 28.42
N ALA A 82 -35.53 15.21 28.13
CA ALA A 82 -34.17 14.70 27.91
C ALA A 82 -33.69 14.79 26.45
N GLY A 83 -34.60 14.68 25.47
CA GLY A 83 -34.26 14.83 24.05
C GLY A 83 -33.91 16.27 23.64
N GLY A 84 -34.46 17.27 24.35
CA GLY A 84 -34.19 18.68 24.09
C GLY A 84 -32.81 19.15 24.58
N SER A 85 -32.34 18.65 25.72
CA SER A 85 -31.04 19.04 26.29
C SER A 85 -29.85 18.43 25.53
N ALA A 86 -29.92 17.14 25.18
CA ALA A 86 -28.90 16.46 24.39
C ALA A 86 -28.78 17.06 22.97
N GLY A 87 -29.92 17.41 22.36
CA GLY A 87 -29.96 18.12 21.09
C GLY A 87 -29.30 19.51 21.17
N ALA A 88 -29.53 20.26 22.25
CA ALA A 88 -28.92 21.57 22.47
C ALA A 88 -27.41 21.50 22.77
N GLU A 89 -26.96 20.48 23.51
CA GLU A 89 -25.54 20.21 23.75
C GLU A 89 -24.79 19.87 22.47
N GLY A 90 -25.35 18.99 21.64
CA GLY A 90 -24.78 18.64 20.35
C GLY A 90 -24.64 19.83 19.40
N VAL A 91 -25.63 20.73 19.37
CA VAL A 91 -25.52 21.97 18.58
C VAL A 91 -24.38 22.84 19.08
N ARG A 92 -24.24 23.05 20.40
CA ARG A 92 -23.12 23.84 20.96
C ARG A 92 -21.76 23.24 20.61
N ALA A 93 -21.63 21.91 20.63
CA ALA A 93 -20.41 21.23 20.22
C ALA A 93 -20.09 21.47 18.73
N ALA A 94 -21.09 21.34 17.86
CA ALA A 94 -20.96 21.64 16.43
C ALA A 94 -20.59 23.11 16.18
N GLU A 95 -21.20 24.05 16.90
CA GLU A 95 -20.86 25.47 16.82
C GLU A 95 -19.43 25.75 17.28
N ALA A 96 -18.94 25.06 18.32
CA ALA A 96 -17.57 25.19 18.77
C ALA A 96 -16.57 24.68 17.73
N ALA A 97 -16.86 23.52 17.11
CA ALA A 97 -16.08 22.99 15.99
C ALA A 97 -16.11 23.93 14.78
N LEU A 98 -17.29 24.47 14.44
CA LEU A 98 -17.45 25.45 13.38
C LEU A 98 -16.60 26.71 13.62
N ARG A 99 -16.58 27.24 14.85
CA ARG A 99 -15.73 28.40 15.20
C ARG A 99 -14.24 28.09 15.07
N ARG A 100 -13.81 26.85 15.32
CA ARG A 100 -12.39 26.44 15.11
C ARG A 100 -12.05 26.27 13.63
N LEU A 101 -12.95 25.66 12.86
CA LEU A 101 -12.75 25.39 11.44
C LEU A 101 -12.93 26.63 10.55
N LEU A 102 -13.85 27.54 10.93
CA LEU A 102 -14.23 28.71 10.15
C LEU A 102 -14.42 29.96 11.04
N PRO A 103 -13.37 30.43 11.74
CA PRO A 103 -13.48 31.46 12.78
C PRO A 103 -14.02 32.80 12.28
N ARG A 104 -13.75 33.17 11.02
CA ARG A 104 -14.15 34.47 10.46
C ARG A 104 -15.61 34.55 10.02
N HIS A 105 -16.27 33.40 9.83
CA HIS A 105 -17.62 33.35 9.23
C HIS A 105 -18.62 32.52 10.04
N ALA A 106 -18.22 31.95 11.17
CA ALA A 106 -19.09 31.12 12.01
C ALA A 106 -20.41 31.83 12.36
N ASP A 107 -20.38 33.13 12.65
CA ASP A 107 -21.57 33.91 13.02
C ASP A 107 -22.58 34.12 11.87
N GLN A 108 -22.18 33.83 10.63
CA GLN A 108 -23.05 33.87 9.47
C GLN A 108 -23.79 32.54 9.24
N ILE A 109 -23.49 31.52 10.05
CA ILE A 109 -24.06 30.18 9.93
C ILE A 109 -24.79 29.82 11.23
N THR A 110 -26.09 29.55 11.12
CA THR A 110 -26.92 29.05 12.22
C THR A 110 -27.10 27.54 12.08
N LEU A 111 -26.79 26.80 13.14
CA LEU A 111 -26.98 25.34 13.20
C LEU A 111 -28.30 25.00 13.90
N ARG A 112 -29.05 24.03 13.38
CA ARG A 112 -30.34 23.60 13.97
C ARG A 112 -30.51 22.09 13.90
N THR A 113 -30.82 21.48 15.03
CA THR A 113 -31.13 20.04 15.07
C THR A 113 -32.52 19.75 14.52
N VAL A 114 -32.67 18.63 13.80
CA VAL A 114 -33.95 18.09 13.32
C VAL A 114 -34.07 16.60 13.65
N GLY A 115 -35.28 16.08 13.87
CA GLY A 115 -35.50 14.65 14.15
C GLY A 115 -35.58 13.78 12.89
N GLY A 116 -35.60 12.44 13.02
CA GLY A 116 -35.73 11.46 11.93
C GLY A 116 -34.39 10.88 11.43
N PRO A 117 -34.38 10.16 10.29
CA PRO A 117 -33.17 9.52 9.74
C PRO A 117 -32.06 10.52 9.46
N GLU A 118 -30.81 10.07 9.61
CA GLU A 118 -29.61 10.91 9.54
C GLU A 118 -29.51 11.66 8.22
N ARG A 119 -29.49 12.99 8.31
CA ARG A 119 -29.54 13.88 7.14
C ARG A 119 -29.09 15.28 7.49
N PHE A 120 -28.82 16.07 6.47
CA PHE A 120 -28.71 17.52 6.58
C PHE A 120 -29.45 18.26 5.47
N ALA A 121 -29.73 19.53 5.70
CA ALA A 121 -30.24 20.47 4.71
C ALA A 121 -29.60 21.84 4.90
N VAL A 122 -29.23 22.51 3.79
CA VAL A 122 -28.69 23.87 3.81
C VAL A 122 -29.60 24.81 3.04
N HIS A 123 -29.95 25.94 3.66
CA HIS A 123 -30.73 27.00 3.06
C HIS A 123 -30.36 28.36 3.67
N GLY A 124 -30.87 29.45 3.11
CA GLY A 124 -30.64 30.79 3.65
C GLY A 124 -30.36 31.81 2.56
N ARG A 125 -29.85 32.98 2.99
CA ARG A 125 -29.45 34.08 2.12
C ARG A 125 -28.02 34.49 2.43
N ALA A 126 -27.43 35.35 1.60
CA ALA A 126 -26.06 35.84 1.82
C ALA A 126 -25.87 36.35 3.26
N GLY A 127 -24.80 35.90 3.91
CA GLY A 127 -24.45 36.21 5.30
C GLY A 127 -25.37 35.63 6.38
N ARG A 128 -26.39 34.84 6.02
CA ARG A 128 -27.34 34.22 6.94
C ARG A 128 -27.71 32.83 6.43
N ILE A 129 -26.78 31.90 6.61
CA ILE A 129 -26.91 30.50 6.23
C ILE A 129 -27.50 29.73 7.41
N THR A 130 -28.40 28.80 7.12
CA THR A 130 -28.93 27.87 8.11
C THR A 130 -28.62 26.45 7.65
N VAL A 131 -28.00 25.69 8.53
CA VAL A 131 -27.77 24.26 8.35
C VAL A 131 -28.63 23.50 9.34
N GLN A 132 -29.52 22.67 8.83
CA GLN A 132 -30.31 21.73 9.59
C GLN A 132 -29.66 20.36 9.53
N GLY A 133 -29.56 19.64 10.65
CA GLY A 133 -28.97 18.31 10.70
C GLY A 133 -29.48 17.49 11.87
N THR A 134 -29.38 16.17 11.79
CA THR A 134 -29.88 15.28 12.87
C THR A 134 -28.98 15.20 14.09
N GLY A 135 -27.73 15.64 13.97
CA GLY A 135 -26.73 15.66 15.03
C GLY A 135 -25.49 16.43 14.60
N PRO A 136 -24.45 16.52 15.45
CA PRO A 136 -23.29 17.38 15.20
C PRO A 136 -22.51 16.98 13.93
N VAL A 137 -22.31 15.68 13.69
CA VAL A 137 -21.68 15.18 12.45
C VAL A 137 -22.46 15.62 11.21
N ALA A 138 -23.79 15.40 11.17
CA ALA A 138 -24.61 15.81 10.04
C ALA A 138 -24.62 17.34 9.84
N LEU A 139 -24.62 18.12 10.92
CA LEU A 139 -24.52 19.59 10.87
C LEU A 139 -23.19 20.04 10.24
N LEU A 140 -22.06 19.50 10.72
CA LEU A 140 -20.73 19.86 10.22
C LEU A 140 -20.51 19.37 8.79
N THR A 141 -21.04 18.19 8.44
CA THR A 141 -21.05 17.68 7.06
C THR A 141 -21.85 18.62 6.16
N GLY A 142 -23.02 19.09 6.60
CA GLY A 142 -23.84 20.05 5.85
C GLY A 142 -23.13 21.40 5.66
N VAL A 143 -22.42 21.90 6.67
CA VAL A 143 -21.57 23.09 6.53
C VAL A 143 -20.50 22.84 5.46
N HIS A 144 -19.77 21.74 5.55
CA HIS A 144 -18.70 21.45 4.61
C HIS A 144 -19.23 21.24 3.19
N TRP A 145 -20.38 20.58 3.02
CA TRP A 145 -21.06 20.44 1.73
C TRP A 145 -21.41 21.80 1.12
N TYR A 146 -21.91 22.73 1.93
CA TYR A 146 -22.17 24.09 1.50
C TYR A 146 -20.90 24.85 1.09
N LEU A 147 -19.81 24.71 1.85
CA LEU A 147 -18.51 25.30 1.50
C LEU A 147 -18.03 24.78 0.15
N LYS A 148 -18.05 23.45 -0.06
CA LYS A 148 -17.64 22.80 -1.30
C LYS A 148 -18.47 23.23 -2.51
N TYR A 149 -19.78 23.10 -2.42
CA TYR A 149 -20.67 23.19 -3.58
C TYR A 149 -21.33 24.56 -3.78
N SER A 150 -21.18 25.51 -2.83
CA SER A 150 -21.66 26.90 -3.00
C SER A 150 -20.59 27.97 -2.87
N CYS A 151 -19.50 27.69 -2.14
CA CYS A 151 -18.45 28.68 -1.86
C CYS A 151 -17.13 28.38 -2.56
N ASP A 152 -16.99 27.21 -3.20
CA ASP A 152 -15.75 26.70 -3.77
C ASP A 152 -14.60 26.66 -2.73
N ALA A 153 -14.91 26.24 -1.50
CA ALA A 153 -13.95 26.14 -0.40
C ALA A 153 -13.87 24.70 0.14
N HIS A 154 -12.70 24.33 0.68
CA HIS A 154 -12.39 22.95 1.06
C HIS A 154 -11.63 22.86 2.39
N ILE A 155 -12.21 22.12 3.33
CA ILE A 155 -11.56 21.77 4.60
C ILE A 155 -11.04 20.34 4.46
N SER A 156 -9.74 20.15 4.57
CA SER A 156 -9.12 18.83 4.53
C SER A 156 -8.11 18.64 5.67
N TRP A 157 -7.77 17.39 5.93
CA TRP A 157 -6.69 17.03 6.82
C TRP A 157 -5.31 17.41 6.27
N SER A 158 -5.19 17.70 4.97
CA SER A 158 -3.96 18.03 4.25
C SER A 158 -4.18 19.23 3.34
N GLY A 159 -3.85 20.42 3.82
CA GLY A 159 -4.11 21.66 3.10
C GLY A 159 -5.57 22.10 3.22
N THR A 160 -5.80 23.38 3.43
CA THR A 160 -7.15 23.96 3.50
C THR A 160 -7.23 25.17 2.56
N GLN A 161 -8.38 25.36 1.92
CA GLN A 161 -8.74 26.55 1.17
C GLN A 161 -9.98 27.16 1.83
N LEU A 162 -9.84 28.36 2.40
CA LEU A 162 -10.92 29.11 3.05
C LEU A 162 -10.85 30.60 2.73
N GLU A 163 -10.31 30.96 1.57
CA GLU A 163 -10.29 32.36 1.07
C GLU A 163 -11.68 32.75 0.60
N LEU A 164 -12.58 32.92 1.57
CA LEU A 164 -14.00 33.20 1.40
C LEU A 164 -14.26 34.72 1.42
N PRO A 165 -15.28 35.20 0.70
CA PRO A 165 -15.71 36.60 0.82
C PRO A 165 -16.13 36.94 2.25
N ALA A 166 -16.03 38.23 2.63
CA ALA A 166 -16.42 38.69 3.96
C ALA A 166 -17.88 38.33 4.31
N THR A 167 -18.77 38.32 3.30
CA THR A 167 -20.14 37.82 3.41
C THR A 167 -20.27 36.52 2.64
N LEU A 168 -20.62 35.43 3.32
CA LEU A 168 -20.86 34.13 2.71
C LEU A 168 -21.99 34.23 1.66
N PRO A 169 -21.82 33.60 0.47
CA PRO A 169 -22.84 33.64 -0.58
C PRO A 169 -24.13 32.92 -0.16
N ALA A 170 -25.24 33.11 -0.87
CA ALA A 170 -26.39 32.23 -0.67
C ALA A 170 -26.07 30.82 -1.26
N PRO A 171 -26.69 29.73 -0.75
CA PRO A 171 -26.53 28.41 -1.36
C PRO A 171 -26.92 28.42 -2.84
N ARG A 172 -26.03 27.93 -3.72
CA ARG A 172 -26.27 27.92 -5.19
C ARG A 172 -27.38 26.96 -5.61
N ALA A 173 -27.63 25.96 -4.77
CA ALA A 173 -28.69 24.98 -4.92
C ALA A 173 -29.17 24.57 -3.52
N GLN A 174 -30.33 23.91 -3.48
CA GLN A 174 -30.80 23.29 -2.25
C GLN A 174 -29.95 22.05 -1.94
N HIS A 175 -29.05 22.15 -0.97
CA HIS A 175 -28.25 21.01 -0.53
C HIS A 175 -29.05 20.22 0.50
N ARG A 176 -29.51 19.01 0.14
CA ARG A 176 -30.17 18.06 1.04
C ARG A 176 -29.58 16.68 0.77
N GLN A 177 -28.96 16.09 1.77
CA GLN A 177 -28.44 14.72 1.68
C GLN A 177 -28.90 13.90 2.88
N ARG A 178 -29.10 12.60 2.65
CA ARG A 178 -29.34 11.59 3.70
C ARG A 178 -28.14 10.64 3.71
N ALA A 179 -27.76 10.18 4.89
CA ALA A 179 -26.79 9.10 4.96
C ALA A 179 -27.44 7.82 4.41
N THR A 180 -26.73 7.12 3.52
CA THR A 180 -27.23 5.88 2.88
C THR A 180 -26.80 4.62 3.64
N VAL A 181 -25.95 4.77 4.66
CA VAL A 181 -25.42 3.70 5.51
C VAL A 181 -25.25 4.19 6.95
N GLY A 182 -25.31 3.27 7.92
CA GLY A 182 -25.26 3.61 9.35
C GLY A 182 -23.86 3.71 9.96
N HIS A 183 -22.90 2.95 9.43
CA HIS A 183 -21.51 2.95 9.89
C HIS A 183 -20.61 3.74 8.94
N ARG A 184 -19.87 4.74 9.44
CA ARG A 184 -18.81 5.46 8.71
C ARG A 184 -17.56 5.45 9.57
N PHE A 185 -16.87 4.32 9.50
CA PHE A 185 -15.71 4.00 10.32
C PHE A 185 -14.45 4.63 9.74
N ALA A 186 -13.57 5.13 10.60
CA ALA A 186 -12.28 5.65 10.23
C ALA A 186 -11.14 5.07 11.08
N LEU A 187 -9.97 5.05 10.42
CA LEU A 187 -8.63 4.72 10.93
C LEU A 187 -8.30 3.22 10.96
N ASN A 188 -7.09 2.90 10.52
CA ASN A 188 -6.51 1.56 10.60
C ASN A 188 -6.00 1.27 12.02
N ASP A 189 -5.85 0.00 12.38
CA ASP A 189 -5.19 -0.43 13.62
C ASP A 189 -3.80 0.20 13.79
N THR A 190 -3.04 0.30 12.70
CA THR A 190 -1.67 0.84 12.68
C THR A 190 -1.59 2.37 12.62
N HIS A 191 -2.73 3.07 12.51
CA HIS A 191 -2.82 4.51 12.26
C HIS A 191 -1.98 5.37 13.20
N ASP A 192 -2.17 5.19 14.52
CA ASP A 192 -1.55 6.07 15.52
C ASP A 192 -0.02 5.97 15.44
N GLY A 193 0.49 4.76 15.18
CA GLY A 193 1.92 4.47 15.06
C GLY A 193 2.57 5.25 13.93
N TYR A 194 1.96 5.26 12.74
CA TYR A 194 2.56 5.90 11.56
C TYR A 194 2.15 7.36 11.34
N THR A 195 1.03 7.80 11.92
CA THR A 195 0.56 9.17 11.71
C THR A 195 1.18 10.13 12.71
N ALA A 196 0.92 9.90 14.00
CA ALA A 196 1.14 10.91 15.03
C ALA A 196 1.18 10.32 16.46
N PRO A 197 2.04 9.31 16.74
CA PRO A 197 2.03 8.56 18.00
C PRO A 197 2.42 9.41 19.21
N TYR A 198 2.95 10.62 18.98
CA TYR A 198 3.36 11.56 20.02
C TYR A 198 2.58 12.87 19.98
N ALA A 199 1.52 12.96 19.19
CA ALA A 199 0.77 14.19 19.06
C ALA A 199 -0.02 14.54 20.33
N GLY A 200 -0.16 15.85 20.55
CA GLY A 200 -0.95 16.42 21.63
C GLY A 200 -2.42 16.61 21.29
N TRP A 201 -3.12 17.33 22.17
CA TRP A 201 -4.55 17.60 22.03
C TRP A 201 -4.91 18.43 20.78
N GLU A 202 -4.11 19.44 20.43
CA GLU A 202 -4.42 20.34 19.30
C GLU A 202 -4.54 19.60 17.98
N HIS A 203 -3.72 18.55 17.79
CA HIS A 203 -3.83 17.65 16.65
C HIS A 203 -5.18 16.93 16.64
N TRP A 204 -5.50 16.23 17.74
CA TRP A 204 -6.72 15.42 17.85
C TRP A 204 -7.99 16.26 17.78
N GLU A 205 -8.01 17.45 18.38
CA GLU A 205 -9.16 18.35 18.32
C GLU A 205 -9.49 18.76 16.89
N ARG A 206 -8.48 19.25 16.15
CA ARG A 206 -8.66 19.59 14.74
C ARG A 206 -9.01 18.35 13.92
N PHE A 207 -8.36 17.22 14.19
CA PHE A 207 -8.57 16.00 13.42
C PHE A 207 -10.01 15.48 13.55
N LEU A 208 -10.55 15.45 14.77
CA LEU A 208 -11.95 15.07 15.02
C LEU A 208 -12.94 16.07 14.38
N ASP A 209 -12.67 17.37 14.43
CA ASP A 209 -13.50 18.37 13.75
C ASP A 209 -13.53 18.14 12.23
N VAL A 210 -12.38 17.81 11.63
CA VAL A 210 -12.28 17.50 10.20
C VAL A 210 -13.00 16.19 9.88
N LEU A 211 -12.82 15.13 10.67
CA LEU A 211 -13.55 13.87 10.47
C LEU A 211 -15.08 14.08 10.55
N ALA A 212 -15.56 14.92 11.48
CA ALA A 212 -16.97 15.27 11.60
C ALA A 212 -17.49 16.01 10.35
N ALA A 213 -16.68 16.93 9.80
CA ALA A 213 -16.99 17.64 8.56
C ALA A 213 -17.02 16.72 7.32
N HIS A 214 -16.43 15.52 7.41
CA HIS A 214 -16.48 14.48 6.37
C HIS A 214 -17.51 13.38 6.69
N GLY A 215 -18.36 13.57 7.71
CA GLY A 215 -19.44 12.64 8.01
C GLY A 215 -19.02 11.35 8.71
N VAL A 216 -17.79 11.27 9.21
CA VAL A 216 -17.32 10.13 10.01
C VAL A 216 -18.04 10.13 11.36
N ASN A 217 -18.56 8.98 11.76
CA ASN A 217 -19.27 8.82 13.03
C ASN A 217 -18.67 7.74 13.94
N GLU A 218 -17.71 6.94 13.46
CA GLU A 218 -17.02 5.89 14.21
C GLU A 218 -15.51 6.04 14.02
N VAL A 219 -14.75 6.15 15.12
CA VAL A 219 -13.29 6.37 15.05
C VAL A 219 -12.59 5.44 16.03
N LEU A 220 -11.57 4.72 15.55
CA LEU A 220 -10.71 3.89 16.39
C LEU A 220 -9.84 4.76 17.32
N VAL A 221 -9.82 4.43 18.61
CA VAL A 221 -9.01 5.13 19.63
C VAL A 221 -8.08 4.16 20.35
N THR A 222 -6.83 4.09 19.90
CA THR A 222 -5.75 3.30 20.50
C THR A 222 -4.98 4.05 21.59
N ALA A 223 -4.98 5.38 21.55
CA ALA A 223 -4.29 6.20 22.55
C ALA A 223 -4.85 5.96 23.96
N GLY A 224 -3.97 5.75 24.94
CA GLY A 224 -4.31 5.58 26.35
C GLY A 224 -4.63 4.14 26.77
N GLN A 225 -4.75 3.19 25.84
CA GLN A 225 -5.03 1.79 26.15
C GLN A 225 -3.91 1.12 26.95
N GLU A 226 -2.69 1.64 26.86
CA GLU A 226 -1.57 1.23 27.72
C GLU A 226 -1.85 1.44 29.22
N ALA A 227 -2.69 2.42 29.60
CA ALA A 227 -3.08 2.63 30.98
C ALA A 227 -4.09 1.57 31.46
N VAL A 228 -4.90 1.01 30.55
CA VAL A 228 -5.81 -0.10 30.86
C VAL A 228 -4.99 -1.36 31.15
N TYR A 229 -4.03 -1.69 30.29
CA TYR A 229 -3.14 -2.83 30.50
C TYR A 229 -2.23 -2.65 31.71
N HIS A 230 -1.74 -1.44 32.00
CA HIS A 230 -0.98 -1.19 33.23
C HIS A 230 -1.80 -1.57 34.48
N ARG A 231 -3.04 -1.07 34.58
CA ARG A 231 -3.95 -1.42 35.70
C ARG A 231 -4.29 -2.91 35.72
N LEU A 232 -4.57 -3.49 34.56
CA LEU A 232 -4.86 -4.91 34.42
C LEU A 232 -3.70 -5.75 34.98
N LEU A 233 -2.49 -5.55 34.47
CA LEU A 233 -1.34 -6.34 34.90
C LEU A 233 -1.04 -6.14 36.39
N THR A 234 -1.19 -4.92 36.92
CA THR A 234 -1.03 -4.68 38.36
C THR A 234 -2.06 -5.46 39.20
N GLU A 235 -3.31 -5.57 38.76
CA GLU A 235 -4.33 -6.38 39.44
C GLU A 235 -4.00 -7.89 39.41
N PHE A 236 -3.34 -8.36 38.34
CA PHE A 236 -3.00 -9.77 38.15
C PHE A 236 -1.53 -10.10 38.49
N GLY A 237 -0.96 -9.38 39.48
CA GLY A 237 0.28 -9.78 40.15
C GLY A 237 1.58 -9.25 39.55
N TYR A 238 1.53 -8.23 38.70
CA TYR A 238 2.72 -7.53 38.20
C TYR A 238 2.97 -6.24 38.99
N SER A 239 4.23 -5.95 39.30
CA SER A 239 4.62 -4.65 39.84
C SER A 239 4.47 -3.54 38.79
N ASP A 240 4.44 -2.28 39.24
CA ASP A 240 4.44 -1.11 38.35
C ASP A 240 5.60 -1.13 37.34
N ALA A 241 6.78 -1.58 37.76
CA ALA A 241 7.96 -1.64 36.89
C ALA A 241 7.80 -2.70 35.81
N GLU A 242 7.33 -3.91 36.17
CA GLU A 242 7.11 -5.00 35.22
C GLU A 242 6.03 -4.65 34.19
N ALA A 243 4.90 -4.09 34.64
CA ALA A 243 3.80 -3.71 33.75
C ALA A 243 4.25 -2.64 32.73
N ARG A 244 4.99 -1.60 33.17
CA ARG A 244 5.49 -0.55 32.27
C ARG A 244 6.60 -1.03 31.33
N ALA A 245 7.38 -2.04 31.73
CA ALA A 245 8.44 -2.61 30.89
C ALA A 245 7.89 -3.49 29.76
N TRP A 246 6.70 -4.06 29.94
CA TRP A 246 6.05 -4.88 28.91
C TRP A 246 5.37 -4.04 27.81
N ILE A 247 4.94 -2.82 28.15
CA ILE A 247 4.27 -1.89 27.24
C ILE A 247 5.31 -1.24 26.30
N PRO A 248 5.12 -1.30 24.96
CA PRO A 248 6.00 -0.61 24.01
C PRO A 248 5.90 0.91 24.06
N ALA A 249 6.89 1.58 23.45
CA ALA A 249 6.80 3.02 23.16
C ALA A 249 5.57 3.35 22.29
N PRO A 250 4.99 4.56 22.40
CA PRO A 250 3.79 4.95 21.65
C PRO A 250 3.83 4.67 20.14
N SER A 251 4.99 4.84 19.50
CA SER A 251 5.18 4.54 18.08
C SER A 251 4.87 3.09 17.69
N HIS A 252 4.97 2.14 18.63
CA HIS A 252 4.84 0.70 18.38
C HIS A 252 3.62 0.05 19.07
N GLN A 253 2.86 0.81 19.87
CA GLN A 253 1.68 0.31 20.58
C GLN A 253 0.59 -0.29 19.67
N PRO A 254 0.35 0.21 18.44
CA PRO A 254 -0.60 -0.43 17.53
C PRO A 254 -0.39 -1.92 17.31
N TRP A 255 0.84 -2.34 17.00
CA TRP A 255 1.16 -3.76 16.79
C TRP A 255 1.06 -4.58 18.06
N TRP A 256 1.26 -3.97 19.23
CA TRP A 256 1.03 -4.64 20.50
C TRP A 256 -0.45 -4.89 20.79
N LEU A 257 -1.33 -3.95 20.44
CA LEU A 257 -2.78 -4.13 20.53
C LEU A 257 -3.28 -5.21 19.55
N LEU A 258 -2.57 -5.42 18.43
CA LEU A 258 -2.78 -6.52 17.48
C LEU A 258 -2.13 -7.86 17.89
N GLN A 259 -1.47 -7.94 19.06
CA GLN A 259 -0.69 -9.10 19.50
C GLN A 259 0.53 -9.47 18.62
N ASN A 260 1.03 -8.55 17.81
CA ASN A 260 2.19 -8.78 16.95
C ASN A 260 3.52 -8.58 17.68
N LEU A 261 3.58 -7.72 18.70
CA LEU A 261 4.80 -7.53 19.48
C LEU A 261 4.45 -7.25 20.94
N SER A 262 5.39 -7.51 21.82
CA SER A 262 5.41 -6.93 23.16
C SER A 262 6.77 -6.32 23.41
N ARG A 263 6.84 -5.33 24.32
CA ARG A 263 8.06 -4.56 24.59
C ARG A 263 8.53 -3.81 23.32
N TYR A 264 9.74 -3.26 23.36
CA TYR A 264 10.34 -2.32 22.40
C TYR A 264 10.15 -0.84 22.74
N GLY A 265 11.27 -0.13 22.82
CA GLY A 265 11.29 1.31 23.06
C GLY A 265 10.90 1.77 24.47
N GLY A 266 10.62 0.85 25.40
CA GLY A 266 10.23 1.11 26.79
C GLY A 266 11.40 1.09 27.79
N PRO A 267 11.12 1.17 29.10
CA PRO A 267 9.79 1.23 29.72
C PRO A 267 9.13 2.61 29.59
N VAL A 268 7.82 2.65 29.34
CA VAL A 268 7.01 3.88 29.34
C VAL A 268 7.01 4.50 30.74
N SER A 269 7.30 5.80 30.91
CA SER A 269 7.29 6.43 32.25
C SER A 269 5.88 6.57 32.83
N ARG A 270 5.78 6.70 34.16
CA ARG A 270 4.50 6.98 34.83
C ARG A 270 3.84 8.27 34.33
N GLU A 271 4.64 9.29 34.02
CA GLU A 271 4.11 10.56 33.54
C GLU A 271 3.60 10.47 32.09
N LEU A 272 4.34 9.79 31.22
CA LEU A 272 3.88 9.52 29.85
C LEU A 272 2.56 8.72 29.85
N LEU A 273 2.48 7.68 30.70
CA LEU A 273 1.25 6.89 30.89
C LEU A 273 0.06 7.78 31.32
N ARG A 274 0.25 8.63 32.34
CA ARG A 274 -0.80 9.56 32.80
C ARG A 274 -1.18 10.58 31.74
N ARG A 275 -0.21 11.10 30.99
CA ARG A 275 -0.43 12.08 29.93
C ARG A 275 -1.25 11.48 28.79
N ARG A 276 -0.92 10.27 28.35
CA ARG A 276 -1.70 9.58 27.30
C ARG A 276 -3.09 9.18 27.78
N ALA A 277 -3.26 8.74 29.03
CA ALA A 277 -4.58 8.53 29.62
C ALA A 277 -5.42 9.81 29.73
N ARG A 278 -4.80 10.97 30.02
CA ARG A 278 -5.47 12.29 29.98
C ARG A 278 -5.86 12.67 28.55
N LEU A 279 -4.98 12.45 27.58
CA LEU A 279 -5.25 12.72 26.17
C LEU A 279 -6.44 11.87 25.67
N ALA A 280 -6.42 10.57 25.93
CA ALA A 280 -7.50 9.65 25.56
C ALA A 280 -8.87 10.09 26.11
N ARG A 281 -8.95 10.52 27.37
CA ARG A 281 -10.17 11.09 27.95
C ARG A 281 -10.69 12.31 27.19
N ARG A 282 -9.79 13.19 26.73
CA ARG A 282 -10.18 14.36 25.92
C ARG A 282 -10.64 13.96 24.52
N ILE A 283 -9.95 13.02 23.88
CA ILE A 283 -10.33 12.48 22.56
C ILE A 283 -11.75 11.91 22.63
N VAL A 284 -11.98 10.99 23.57
CA VAL A 284 -13.26 10.33 23.75
C VAL A 284 -14.37 11.31 24.15
N GLY A 285 -14.06 12.28 25.01
CA GLY A 285 -14.99 13.36 25.38
C GLY A 285 -15.45 14.16 24.16
N ARG A 286 -14.52 14.63 23.33
CA ARG A 286 -14.84 15.38 22.10
C ARG A 286 -15.59 14.54 21.08
N MET A 287 -15.26 13.26 20.93
CA MET A 287 -16.01 12.35 20.07
C MET A 287 -17.49 12.28 20.50
N ARG A 288 -17.76 12.09 21.80
CA ARG A 288 -19.12 12.06 22.34
C ARG A 288 -19.84 13.40 22.15
N GLU A 289 -19.17 14.52 22.40
CA GLU A 289 -19.71 15.87 22.14
C GLU A 289 -20.13 16.05 20.66
N LEU A 290 -19.36 15.49 19.73
CA LEU A 290 -19.66 15.51 18.30
C LEU A 290 -20.66 14.42 17.87
N GLY A 291 -21.16 13.59 18.80
CA GLY A 291 -22.05 12.46 18.47
C GLY A 291 -21.36 11.31 17.74
N MET A 292 -20.02 11.25 17.76
CA MET A 292 -19.24 10.11 17.27
C MET A 292 -19.16 9.01 18.33
N ARG A 293 -19.02 7.76 17.85
CA ARG A 293 -18.82 6.57 18.66
C ARG A 293 -17.34 6.21 18.73
N PRO A 294 -16.72 6.20 19.93
CA PRO A 294 -15.38 5.66 20.10
C PRO A 294 -15.40 4.15 19.86
N VAL A 295 -14.54 3.68 18.97
CA VAL A 295 -14.26 2.25 18.81
C VAL A 295 -12.99 1.97 19.60
N PHE A 296 -13.10 1.19 20.68
CA PHE A 296 -11.94 0.85 21.51
C PHE A 296 -11.33 -0.49 21.10
N PRO A 297 -10.01 -0.69 21.27
CA PRO A 297 -9.45 -2.03 21.31
C PRO A 297 -10.15 -2.85 22.39
N GLY A 298 -10.71 -3.99 22.00
CA GLY A 298 -11.24 -4.99 22.93
C GLY A 298 -10.14 -5.92 23.41
N TRP A 299 -10.50 -6.87 24.28
CA TRP A 299 -9.55 -7.83 24.84
C TRP A 299 -9.92 -9.26 24.51
N PHE A 300 -8.96 -9.97 23.92
CA PHE A 300 -9.14 -11.32 23.39
C PHE A 300 -8.02 -12.27 23.83
N GLY A 301 -7.37 -11.98 24.97
CA GLY A 301 -6.41 -12.90 25.60
C GLY A 301 -4.96 -12.44 25.61
N THR A 302 -4.65 -11.19 25.27
CA THR A 302 -3.26 -10.69 25.25
C THR A 302 -2.68 -10.61 26.65
N VAL A 303 -1.66 -11.41 26.96
CA VAL A 303 -0.97 -11.42 28.27
C VAL A 303 0.55 -11.66 28.12
N PRO A 304 1.38 -11.31 29.12
CA PRO A 304 2.78 -11.71 29.15
C PRO A 304 2.96 -13.24 29.21
N ALA A 305 4.09 -13.75 28.72
CA ALA A 305 4.36 -15.19 28.67
C ALA A 305 4.36 -15.89 30.04
N ASP A 306 4.71 -15.17 31.12
CA ASP A 306 4.72 -15.71 32.48
C ASP A 306 3.37 -15.59 33.22
N PHE A 307 2.30 -15.14 32.55
CA PHE A 307 1.02 -14.81 33.19
C PHE A 307 0.39 -15.99 33.93
N ALA A 308 0.42 -17.19 33.35
CA ALA A 308 -0.16 -18.40 33.95
C ALA A 308 0.56 -18.83 35.24
N ARG A 309 1.86 -18.51 35.41
CA ARG A 309 2.59 -18.79 36.65
C ARG A 309 2.09 -17.97 37.82
N ARG A 310 1.60 -16.75 37.56
CA ARG A 310 1.08 -15.82 38.57
C ARG A 310 -0.41 -16.00 38.83
N ASN A 311 -1.11 -16.62 37.88
CA ASN A 311 -2.57 -16.75 37.88
C ASN A 311 -2.98 -18.22 37.70
N PRO A 312 -2.98 -19.02 38.79
CA PRO A 312 -3.32 -20.44 38.74
C PRO A 312 -4.67 -20.72 38.07
N GLY A 313 -4.72 -21.77 37.26
CA GLY A 313 -5.89 -22.11 36.43
C GLY A 313 -5.96 -21.38 35.08
N GLY A 314 -5.04 -20.45 34.81
CA GLY A 314 -4.82 -19.89 33.49
C GLY A 314 -3.94 -20.81 32.65
N ARG A 315 -4.16 -20.81 31.32
CA ARG A 315 -3.34 -21.53 30.35
C ARG A 315 -2.99 -20.59 29.22
N THR A 316 -1.71 -20.46 28.90
CA THR A 316 -1.22 -19.58 27.82
C THR A 316 -0.67 -20.40 26.66
N VAL A 317 -1.04 -20.02 25.45
CA VAL A 317 -0.50 -20.56 24.19
C VAL A 317 0.59 -19.61 23.69
N PRO A 318 1.86 -20.06 23.57
CA PRO A 318 2.94 -19.24 22.99
C PRO A 318 2.60 -18.86 21.55
N GLN A 319 2.92 -17.62 21.16
CA GLN A 319 2.60 -17.11 19.82
C GLN A 319 3.84 -16.98 18.90
N GLY A 320 5.04 -17.30 19.41
CA GLY A 320 6.28 -17.19 18.64
C GLY A 320 6.70 -15.74 18.39
N THR A 321 7.16 -15.44 17.17
CA THR A 321 7.62 -14.11 16.77
C THR A 321 6.83 -13.58 15.57
N TRP A 322 6.82 -12.25 15.42
CA TRP A 322 6.34 -11.56 14.22
C TRP A 322 7.46 -10.62 13.77
N ASN A 323 7.94 -10.80 12.54
CA ASN A 323 9.03 -10.00 11.97
C ASN A 323 10.22 -9.77 12.93
N GLY A 324 10.66 -10.84 13.61
CA GLY A 324 11.79 -10.80 14.54
C GLY A 324 11.48 -10.29 15.96
N LEU A 325 10.23 -9.88 16.26
CA LEU A 325 9.81 -9.44 17.59
C LEU A 325 8.99 -10.50 18.30
N GLU A 326 9.16 -10.59 19.63
CA GLU A 326 8.42 -11.52 20.48
C GLU A 326 6.94 -11.13 20.56
N ARG A 327 6.05 -12.07 20.18
CA ARG A 327 4.61 -11.89 20.36
C ARG A 327 4.22 -12.12 21.83
N PRO A 328 3.26 -11.37 22.38
CA PRO A 328 2.66 -11.71 23.66
C PRO A 328 2.01 -13.10 23.60
N ALA A 329 1.92 -13.78 24.75
CA ALA A 329 1.24 -15.07 24.82
C ALA A 329 -0.29 -14.88 24.76
N TRP A 330 -0.97 -15.91 24.27
CA TRP A 330 -2.43 -15.91 24.16
C TRP A 330 -3.05 -16.69 25.32
N LEU A 331 -3.83 -16.04 26.17
CA LEU A 331 -4.56 -16.70 27.24
C LEU A 331 -5.75 -17.48 26.67
N ASP A 332 -5.80 -18.78 26.93
CA ASP A 332 -6.83 -19.69 26.42
C ASP A 332 -8.25 -19.23 26.82
N PRO A 333 -9.09 -18.86 25.83
CA PRO A 333 -10.45 -18.39 26.05
C PRO A 333 -11.39 -19.37 26.78
N ARG A 334 -11.07 -20.66 26.81
CA ARG A 334 -11.89 -21.69 27.48
C ARG A 334 -11.78 -21.61 29.01
N THR A 335 -10.71 -21.00 29.54
CA THR A 335 -10.40 -20.98 30.97
C THR A 335 -11.29 -20.02 31.77
N ALA A 336 -11.48 -20.31 33.07
CA ALA A 336 -12.16 -19.38 33.97
C ALA A 336 -11.34 -18.10 34.21
N VAL A 337 -10.00 -18.20 34.17
CA VAL A 337 -9.10 -17.06 34.30
C VAL A 337 -9.30 -16.08 33.14
N PHE A 338 -9.50 -16.55 31.91
CA PHE A 338 -9.82 -15.68 30.77
C PHE A 338 -11.04 -14.80 31.05
N ARG A 339 -12.14 -15.38 31.54
CA ARG A 339 -13.36 -14.63 31.86
C ARG A 339 -13.11 -13.58 32.94
N LYS A 340 -12.33 -13.91 33.98
CA LYS A 340 -11.98 -12.97 35.05
C LYS A 340 -11.13 -11.80 34.53
N VAL A 341 -10.14 -12.08 33.69
CA VAL A 341 -9.24 -11.07 33.12
C VAL A 341 -9.98 -10.18 32.13
N ALA A 342 -10.83 -10.75 31.25
CA ALA A 342 -11.67 -9.98 30.34
C ALA A 342 -12.59 -9.00 31.10
N ALA A 343 -13.28 -9.47 32.15
CA ALA A 343 -14.14 -8.64 32.97
C ALA A 343 -13.36 -7.49 33.65
N ALA A 344 -12.14 -7.76 34.13
CA ALA A 344 -11.27 -6.74 34.71
C ALA A 344 -10.77 -5.74 33.67
N PHE A 345 -10.38 -6.19 32.47
CA PHE A 345 -9.96 -5.31 31.38
C PHE A 345 -11.06 -4.31 31.03
N TYR A 346 -12.27 -4.81 30.75
CA TYR A 346 -13.40 -3.95 30.38
C TYR A 346 -13.83 -3.04 31.53
N ARG A 347 -13.72 -3.48 32.79
CA ARG A 347 -13.93 -2.62 33.96
C ARG A 347 -12.93 -1.46 33.99
N HIS A 348 -11.63 -1.74 33.88
CA HIS A 348 -10.58 -0.71 33.89
C HIS A 348 -10.72 0.27 32.71
N GLN A 349 -11.03 -0.24 31.52
CA GLN A 349 -11.27 0.58 30.34
C GLN A 349 -12.46 1.53 30.54
N ARG A 350 -13.57 1.01 31.08
CA ARG A 350 -14.77 1.80 31.40
C ARG A 350 -14.49 2.84 32.48
N GLU A 351 -13.75 2.50 33.54
CA GLU A 351 -13.38 3.46 34.59
C GLU A 351 -12.50 4.60 34.07
N LEU A 352 -11.59 4.30 33.14
CA LEU A 352 -10.68 5.30 32.57
C LEU A 352 -11.35 6.19 31.53
N PHE A 353 -12.20 5.62 30.67
CA PHE A 353 -12.67 6.30 29.45
C PHE A 353 -14.20 6.38 29.31
N GLY A 354 -14.96 5.78 30.22
CA GLY A 354 -16.41 5.70 30.17
C GLY A 354 -16.94 4.60 29.24
N PRO A 355 -18.27 4.55 29.00
CA PRO A 355 -18.90 3.48 28.21
C PRO A 355 -18.53 3.56 26.72
N ALA A 356 -18.49 2.41 26.07
CA ALA A 356 -18.38 2.27 24.62
C ALA A 356 -19.28 1.14 24.13
N GLU A 357 -19.65 1.22 22.85
CA GLU A 357 -20.55 0.28 22.19
C GLU A 357 -19.83 -0.56 21.13
N HIS A 358 -18.64 -0.14 20.69
CA HIS A 358 -17.91 -0.75 19.58
C HIS A 358 -16.50 -1.13 20.04
N PHE A 359 -16.11 -2.38 19.80
CA PHE A 359 -14.84 -2.92 20.25
C PHE A 359 -14.14 -3.65 19.12
N LYS A 360 -12.94 -3.20 18.78
CA LYS A 360 -12.13 -3.75 17.71
C LYS A 360 -11.22 -4.86 18.24
N MET A 361 -11.34 -6.06 17.70
CA MET A 361 -10.57 -7.24 18.11
C MET A 361 -10.26 -8.13 16.91
N ASP A 362 -8.98 -8.45 16.72
CA ASP A 362 -8.46 -9.17 15.56
C ASP A 362 -7.69 -10.42 16.02
N LEU A 363 -8.42 -11.50 16.30
CA LEU A 363 -7.83 -12.76 16.77
C LEU A 363 -6.94 -13.37 15.68
N LEU A 364 -5.72 -13.79 16.05
CA LEU A 364 -4.76 -14.44 15.14
C LEU A 364 -4.41 -13.56 13.92
N HIS A 365 -4.29 -12.25 14.17
CA HIS A 365 -3.89 -11.28 13.15
C HIS A 365 -2.45 -11.52 12.67
N GLU A 366 -2.27 -11.60 11.35
CA GLU A 366 -0.99 -11.82 10.65
C GLU A 366 -0.15 -12.97 11.23
N GLY A 367 -0.81 -14.07 11.57
CA GLY A 367 -0.20 -15.27 12.11
C GLY A 367 -0.73 -15.59 13.51
N GLY A 368 0.18 -15.96 14.42
CA GLY A 368 -0.20 -16.58 15.68
C GLY A 368 -0.59 -18.05 15.50
N ASP A 369 -0.62 -18.76 16.62
CA ASP A 369 -0.90 -20.21 16.66
C ASP A 369 -2.01 -20.47 17.68
N PRO A 370 -3.17 -21.00 17.26
CA PRO A 370 -4.21 -21.36 18.21
C PRO A 370 -3.81 -22.54 19.12
N GLY A 371 -2.75 -23.28 18.79
CA GLY A 371 -2.37 -24.52 19.45
C GLY A 371 -3.50 -25.53 19.36
N ASP A 372 -3.91 -26.06 20.51
CA ASP A 372 -5.05 -26.98 20.64
C ASP A 372 -6.39 -26.28 20.91
N VAL A 373 -6.46 -24.95 20.85
CA VAL A 373 -7.70 -24.20 21.10
C VAL A 373 -8.53 -24.15 19.81
N PRO A 374 -9.74 -24.74 19.77
CA PRO A 374 -10.60 -24.65 18.59
C PRO A 374 -11.02 -23.20 18.34
N VAL A 375 -10.73 -22.67 17.16
CA VAL A 375 -11.02 -21.27 16.79
C VAL A 375 -12.52 -20.93 16.92
N PRO A 376 -13.49 -21.79 16.53
CA PRO A 376 -14.90 -21.51 16.75
C PRO A 376 -15.28 -21.38 18.24
N GLU A 377 -14.68 -22.17 19.13
CA GLU A 377 -14.92 -22.07 20.58
C GLU A 377 -14.28 -20.80 21.16
N ALA A 378 -13.07 -20.46 20.71
CA ALA A 378 -12.42 -19.21 21.07
C ALA A 378 -13.27 -17.99 20.68
N ALA A 379 -13.80 -17.99 19.45
CA ALA A 379 -14.69 -16.93 18.96
C ALA A 379 -15.91 -16.73 19.86
N ARG A 380 -16.61 -17.83 20.21
CA ARG A 380 -17.76 -17.79 21.14
C ARG A 380 -17.38 -17.30 22.53
N ALA A 381 -16.23 -17.70 23.04
CA ALA A 381 -15.77 -17.30 24.36
C ALA A 381 -15.40 -15.81 24.41
N VAL A 382 -14.75 -15.27 23.37
CA VAL A 382 -14.45 -13.84 23.23
C VAL A 382 -15.74 -13.03 23.07
N GLU A 383 -16.64 -13.46 22.18
CA GLU A 383 -17.95 -12.81 21.98
C GLU A 383 -18.74 -12.77 23.29
N LYS A 384 -18.83 -13.91 24.00
CA LYS A 384 -19.52 -13.99 25.29
C LYS A 384 -18.90 -13.07 26.34
N ALA A 385 -17.57 -13.00 26.43
CA ALA A 385 -16.89 -12.13 27.38
C ALA A 385 -17.17 -10.65 27.08
N LEU A 386 -17.17 -10.26 25.79
CA LEU A 386 -17.56 -8.91 25.37
C LEU A 386 -19.01 -8.61 25.75
N GLN A 387 -19.96 -9.47 25.38
CA GLN A 387 -21.39 -9.25 25.65
C GLN A 387 -21.72 -9.24 27.15
N GLN A 388 -20.99 -9.99 27.97
CA GLN A 388 -21.14 -9.95 29.42
C GLN A 388 -20.68 -8.62 30.02
N ALA A 389 -19.58 -8.06 29.52
CA ALA A 389 -19.07 -6.78 30.00
C ALA A 389 -19.87 -5.59 29.44
N HIS A 390 -20.34 -5.71 28.20
CA HIS A 390 -21.04 -4.69 27.43
C HIS A 390 -22.19 -5.32 26.62
N PRO A 391 -23.37 -5.53 27.24
CA PRO A 391 -24.52 -6.07 26.53
C PRO A 391 -24.90 -5.24 25.31
N GLY A 392 -25.02 -5.89 24.15
CA GLY A 392 -25.37 -5.24 22.89
C GLY A 392 -24.19 -4.62 22.14
N ALA A 393 -22.95 -4.77 22.63
CA ALA A 393 -21.76 -4.26 21.97
C ALA A 393 -21.57 -4.88 20.57
N THR A 394 -20.96 -4.11 19.68
CA THR A 394 -20.54 -4.55 18.35
C THR A 394 -19.07 -4.93 18.38
N TRP A 395 -18.77 -6.16 17.99
CA TRP A 395 -17.40 -6.60 17.70
C TRP A 395 -17.02 -6.12 16.29
N VAL A 396 -16.11 -5.15 16.22
CA VAL A 396 -15.52 -4.67 14.96
C VAL A 396 -14.28 -5.53 14.64
N ILE A 397 -14.16 -6.03 13.41
CA ILE A 397 -13.02 -6.86 13.00
C ILE A 397 -12.51 -6.47 11.62
N LEU A 398 -11.19 -6.49 11.41
CA LEU A 398 -10.55 -6.10 10.16
C LEU A 398 -10.72 -7.19 9.09
N GLY A 399 -11.28 -6.84 7.94
CA GLY A 399 -11.17 -7.65 6.73
C GLY A 399 -9.82 -7.44 6.06
N TRP A 400 -8.85 -8.31 6.33
CA TRP A 400 -7.47 -8.25 5.80
C TRP A 400 -6.89 -9.66 5.64
N GLN A 401 -6.39 -9.97 4.43
CA GLN A 401 -5.87 -11.29 4.08
C GLN A 401 -6.86 -12.42 4.47
N GLU A 402 -6.46 -13.32 5.37
CA GLU A 402 -7.26 -14.42 5.90
C GLU A 402 -8.07 -14.04 7.15
N ASN A 403 -7.97 -12.80 7.64
CA ASN A 403 -8.73 -12.30 8.77
C ASN A 403 -10.01 -11.58 8.31
N PRO A 404 -11.16 -11.81 8.95
CA PRO A 404 -11.42 -12.93 9.88
C PRO A 404 -11.41 -14.28 9.17
N ARG A 405 -10.88 -15.31 9.86
CA ARG A 405 -10.94 -16.69 9.38
C ARG A 405 -12.39 -17.15 9.27
N ARG A 406 -12.70 -17.97 8.26
CA ARG A 406 -14.07 -18.45 8.06
C ARG A 406 -14.62 -19.22 9.27
N GLU A 407 -13.81 -20.09 9.85
CA GLU A 407 -14.16 -20.86 11.07
C GLU A 407 -14.44 -19.96 12.29
N LEU A 408 -13.83 -18.78 12.38
CA LEU A 408 -14.15 -17.79 13.42
C LEU A 408 -15.57 -17.27 13.23
N LEU A 409 -15.93 -16.89 11.99
CA LEU A 409 -17.26 -16.38 11.66
C LEU A 409 -18.35 -17.44 11.86
N ASP A 410 -18.06 -18.70 11.53
CA ASP A 410 -19.00 -19.82 11.72
C ASP A 410 -19.15 -20.19 13.21
N GLY A 411 -18.19 -19.80 14.06
CA GLY A 411 -18.27 -19.95 15.51
C GLY A 411 -19.25 -19.00 16.18
N LEU A 412 -19.48 -17.80 15.64
CA LEU A 412 -20.24 -16.72 16.30
C LEU A 412 -21.69 -17.13 16.65
N ALA A 413 -22.14 -16.77 17.86
CA ALA A 413 -23.52 -16.93 18.26
C ALA A 413 -24.41 -15.77 17.73
N HIS A 414 -23.84 -14.57 17.61
CA HIS A 414 -24.54 -13.36 17.19
C HIS A 414 -23.82 -12.68 16.01
N LYS A 415 -24.00 -13.23 14.80
CA LYS A 415 -23.43 -12.66 13.56
C LYS A 415 -23.87 -11.21 13.31
N ASP A 416 -25.04 -10.81 13.78
CA ASP A 416 -25.57 -9.43 13.72
C ASP A 416 -24.88 -8.46 14.68
N ARG A 417 -24.08 -8.96 15.63
CA ARG A 417 -23.28 -8.17 16.59
C ARG A 417 -21.81 -8.07 16.23
N MET A 418 -21.46 -8.45 15.00
CA MET A 418 -20.14 -8.22 14.42
C MET A 418 -20.26 -7.29 13.21
N LEU A 419 -19.28 -6.39 13.06
CA LEU A 419 -19.09 -5.56 11.87
C LEU A 419 -17.69 -5.82 11.30
N ILE A 420 -17.63 -6.30 10.07
CA ILE A 420 -16.37 -6.43 9.34
C ILE A 420 -16.05 -5.08 8.69
N VAL A 421 -14.95 -4.44 9.07
CA VAL A 421 -14.41 -3.28 8.35
C VAL A 421 -13.50 -3.81 7.24
N ASP A 422 -14.03 -3.89 6.02
CA ASP A 422 -13.39 -4.59 4.91
C ASP A 422 -12.34 -3.71 4.20
N GLY A 423 -11.06 -3.91 4.50
CA GLY A 423 -9.97 -3.11 3.93
C GLY A 423 -9.64 -3.43 2.47
N LEU A 424 -10.34 -4.37 1.84
CA LEU A 424 -10.00 -4.95 0.54
C LEU A 424 -11.14 -4.83 -0.49
N SER A 425 -12.23 -4.12 -0.19
CA SER A 425 -13.42 -4.06 -1.06
C SER A 425 -13.12 -3.52 -2.46
N ASP A 426 -12.05 -2.74 -2.61
CA ASP A 426 -11.62 -2.10 -3.86
C ASP A 426 -10.64 -2.91 -4.71
N LEU A 427 -10.35 -4.16 -4.32
CA LEU A 427 -9.50 -5.06 -5.11
C LEU A 427 -10.30 -5.91 -6.09
N GLU A 428 -9.79 -6.06 -7.31
CA GLU A 428 -10.44 -6.77 -8.42
C GLU A 428 -10.81 -8.22 -8.05
N ARG A 429 -9.93 -8.90 -7.32
CA ARG A 429 -10.14 -10.28 -6.85
C ARG A 429 -11.31 -10.45 -5.88
N VAL A 430 -11.77 -9.37 -5.23
CA VAL A 430 -12.94 -9.41 -4.35
C VAL A 430 -14.20 -9.27 -5.20
N THR A 431 -15.03 -10.31 -5.18
CA THR A 431 -16.20 -10.44 -6.06
C THR A 431 -17.51 -10.60 -5.30
N ASP A 432 -17.53 -11.30 -4.16
CA ASP A 432 -18.75 -11.67 -3.45
C ASP A 432 -18.54 -11.72 -1.94
N ARG A 433 -18.79 -10.60 -1.27
CA ARG A 433 -18.59 -10.46 0.18
C ARG A 433 -19.68 -11.12 1.01
N GLU A 434 -20.87 -11.31 0.48
CA GLU A 434 -21.96 -11.99 1.17
C GLU A 434 -21.60 -13.45 1.40
N ARG A 435 -21.03 -14.09 0.38
CA ARG A 435 -20.48 -15.44 0.50
C ARG A 435 -19.27 -15.47 1.42
N ASP A 436 -18.29 -14.60 1.19
CA ASP A 436 -17.02 -14.61 1.94
C ASP A 436 -17.28 -14.42 3.45
N TRP A 437 -18.13 -13.46 3.82
CA TRP A 437 -18.45 -13.09 5.20
C TRP A 437 -19.58 -13.90 5.84
N GLY A 438 -20.20 -14.82 5.08
CA GLY A 438 -21.16 -15.78 5.64
C GLY A 438 -22.33 -15.13 6.37
N GLY A 439 -22.81 -13.98 5.86
CA GLY A 439 -23.95 -13.23 6.39
C GLY A 439 -23.66 -12.18 7.47
N VAL A 440 -22.39 -12.01 7.88
CA VAL A 440 -21.98 -10.96 8.83
C VAL A 440 -22.06 -9.58 8.17
N PRO A 441 -22.63 -8.54 8.83
CA PRO A 441 -22.61 -7.17 8.35
C PRO A 441 -21.18 -6.65 8.09
N TYR A 442 -20.99 -5.88 7.03
CA TYR A 442 -19.69 -5.33 6.68
C TYR A 442 -19.76 -3.88 6.21
N ALA A 443 -18.65 -3.17 6.36
CA ALA A 443 -18.45 -1.83 5.81
C ALA A 443 -17.58 -1.94 4.55
N PHE A 444 -18.02 -1.33 3.45
CA PHE A 444 -17.23 -1.22 2.22
C PHE A 444 -16.01 -0.34 2.48
N GLY A 445 -14.81 -0.82 2.18
CA GLY A 445 -13.60 -0.18 2.64
C GLY A 445 -12.41 -0.22 1.71
N THR A 446 -11.38 0.49 2.16
CA THR A 446 -10.09 0.61 1.49
C THR A 446 -8.99 0.86 2.52
N ILE A 447 -7.80 0.31 2.26
CA ILE A 447 -6.53 0.69 2.88
C ILE A 447 -5.69 1.37 1.79
N PRO A 448 -5.83 2.70 1.59
CA PRO A 448 -5.20 3.37 0.45
C PRO A 448 -3.74 3.72 0.72
N ASN A 449 -3.29 3.64 1.98
CA ASN A 449 -1.92 3.95 2.38
C ASN A 449 -1.42 2.90 3.38
N PHE A 450 -0.16 2.52 3.23
CA PHE A 450 0.56 1.53 4.04
C PHE A 450 1.87 2.14 4.54
N GLY A 451 2.25 1.89 5.79
CA GLY A 451 3.45 2.40 6.46
C GLY A 451 3.46 3.92 6.71
N GLY A 452 2.40 4.63 6.33
CA GLY A 452 2.50 6.07 6.14
C GLY A 452 3.50 6.46 5.06
N ARG A 453 3.77 5.57 4.10
CA ARG A 453 4.67 5.85 2.99
C ARG A 453 4.24 7.08 2.22
N THR A 454 5.22 7.77 1.65
CA THR A 454 4.96 9.00 0.90
C THR A 454 4.63 8.69 -0.55
N THR A 455 3.50 8.02 -0.71
CA THR A 455 2.88 7.67 -1.99
C THR A 455 1.74 8.62 -2.30
N LEU A 456 1.33 8.67 -3.57
CA LEU A 456 0.13 9.36 -4.02
C LEU A 456 -0.71 8.40 -4.85
N GLY A 457 -1.99 8.25 -4.50
CA GLY A 457 -2.95 7.52 -5.31
C GLY A 457 -3.89 6.60 -4.55
N ALA A 458 -4.99 6.23 -5.21
CA ALA A 458 -5.99 5.28 -4.69
C ALA A 458 -6.85 4.69 -5.83
N LYS A 459 -7.57 3.60 -5.57
CA LYS A 459 -8.46 2.95 -6.56
C LYS A 459 -9.84 3.61 -6.66
N THR A 460 -9.87 4.93 -6.87
CA THR A 460 -11.12 5.71 -6.85
C THR A 460 -12.18 5.20 -7.83
N HIS A 461 -11.73 4.69 -8.99
CA HIS A 461 -12.60 4.09 -9.99
C HIS A 461 -13.43 2.92 -9.43
N MET A 462 -12.79 2.02 -8.68
CA MET A 462 -13.44 0.88 -8.05
C MET A 462 -14.47 1.32 -7.02
N TRP A 463 -14.18 2.37 -6.27
CA TRP A 463 -15.11 2.89 -5.25
C TRP A 463 -16.39 3.43 -5.88
N THR A 464 -16.23 4.26 -6.92
CA THR A 464 -17.36 4.87 -7.64
C THR A 464 -18.22 3.86 -8.39
N GLU A 465 -17.61 2.76 -8.85
CA GLU A 465 -18.30 1.69 -9.61
C GLU A 465 -18.97 0.66 -8.70
N ARG A 466 -18.37 0.33 -7.55
CA ARG A 466 -18.83 -0.79 -6.70
C ARG A 466 -19.75 -0.39 -5.56
N PHE A 467 -19.53 0.76 -4.92
CA PHE A 467 -20.20 1.05 -3.64
C PHE A 467 -21.73 0.99 -3.73
N THR A 468 -22.34 1.73 -4.66
CA THR A 468 -23.80 1.73 -4.84
C THR A 468 -24.31 0.38 -5.34
N SER A 469 -23.60 -0.24 -6.30
CA SER A 469 -23.92 -1.60 -6.79
C SER A 469 -23.98 -2.64 -5.66
N TRP A 470 -23.03 -2.60 -4.72
CA TRP A 470 -23.00 -3.52 -3.58
C TRP A 470 -24.00 -3.16 -2.49
N ARG A 471 -24.25 -1.87 -2.27
CA ARG A 471 -25.24 -1.40 -1.30
C ARG A 471 -26.66 -1.77 -1.73
N ASP A 472 -26.97 -1.63 -3.02
CA ASP A 472 -28.34 -1.67 -3.54
C ASP A 472 -28.77 -3.05 -4.04
N LYS A 473 -27.86 -4.03 -4.11
CA LYS A 473 -28.21 -5.40 -4.50
C LYS A 473 -29.11 -6.08 -3.46
N ALA A 474 -29.98 -6.96 -3.95
CA ALA A 474 -30.89 -7.72 -3.10
C ALA A 474 -30.15 -8.54 -2.03
N GLY A 475 -30.58 -8.42 -0.78
CA GLY A 475 -30.00 -9.16 0.36
C GLY A 475 -28.64 -8.65 0.85
N SER A 476 -28.19 -7.48 0.38
CA SER A 476 -26.90 -6.89 0.79
C SER A 476 -26.73 -6.84 2.30
N LYS A 477 -25.51 -7.18 2.76
CA LYS A 477 -25.07 -7.03 4.16
C LYS A 477 -24.16 -5.82 4.36
N LEU A 478 -23.99 -4.99 3.32
CA LEU A 478 -23.25 -3.74 3.41
C LEU A 478 -24.01 -2.78 4.34
N ALA A 479 -23.42 -2.49 5.49
CA ALA A 479 -23.99 -1.65 6.54
C ALA A 479 -23.25 -0.30 6.72
N GLY A 480 -22.13 -0.12 6.01
CA GLY A 480 -21.24 1.03 6.21
C GLY A 480 -20.19 1.28 5.15
N THR A 481 -19.40 2.32 5.41
CA THR A 481 -18.10 2.59 4.79
C THR A 481 -16.99 2.57 5.84
N CYS A 482 -15.78 2.15 5.46
CA CYS A 482 -14.60 2.22 6.33
C CYS A 482 -13.36 2.73 5.58
N TYR A 483 -12.83 3.89 6.00
CA TYR A 483 -11.61 4.47 5.45
C TYR A 483 -10.43 4.22 6.40
N MET A 484 -9.53 3.30 6.04
CA MET A 484 -8.55 2.74 6.97
C MET A 484 -7.11 2.88 6.45
N PRO A 485 -6.61 4.10 6.18
CA PRO A 485 -5.22 4.26 5.84
C PRO A 485 -4.34 3.97 7.06
N GLU A 486 -3.22 3.28 6.85
CA GLU A 486 -2.21 3.08 7.91
C GLU A 486 -1.58 4.40 8.36
N ALA A 487 -1.60 5.45 7.54
CA ALA A 487 -1.42 6.82 8.02
C ALA A 487 -2.32 7.84 7.32
N THR A 488 -2.80 8.80 8.08
CA THR A 488 -3.65 9.90 7.59
C THR A 488 -2.82 11.12 7.16
N HIS A 489 -3.47 12.24 6.84
CA HIS A 489 -2.84 13.45 6.33
C HIS A 489 -2.13 13.28 4.97
N ARG A 490 -2.68 12.38 4.14
CA ARG A 490 -2.28 12.17 2.74
C ARG A 490 -3.49 12.02 1.84
N ASP A 491 -3.28 12.10 0.54
CA ASP A 491 -4.29 11.85 -0.49
C ASP A 491 -5.64 12.56 -0.22
N PRO A 492 -5.67 13.90 -0.12
CA PRO A 492 -6.88 14.62 0.28
C PRO A 492 -8.07 14.37 -0.66
N ALA A 493 -7.83 14.12 -1.96
CA ALA A 493 -8.89 13.78 -2.90
C ALA A 493 -9.49 12.39 -2.65
N ALA A 494 -8.65 11.41 -2.28
CA ALA A 494 -9.11 10.06 -1.95
C ALA A 494 -10.02 10.07 -0.71
N ALA A 495 -9.60 10.75 0.35
CA ALA A 495 -10.37 10.88 1.58
C ALA A 495 -11.70 11.60 1.34
N GLU A 496 -11.67 12.69 0.57
CA GLU A 496 -12.86 13.46 0.21
C GLU A 496 -13.86 12.60 -0.56
N LEU A 497 -13.43 11.95 -1.64
CA LEU A 497 -14.31 11.11 -2.46
C LEU A 497 -14.90 9.95 -1.66
N PHE A 498 -14.06 9.24 -0.90
CA PHE A 498 -14.47 8.05 -0.19
C PHE A 498 -15.51 8.36 0.90
N THR A 499 -15.30 9.45 1.65
CA THR A 499 -16.23 9.85 2.72
C THR A 499 -17.56 10.38 2.17
N GLU A 500 -17.58 10.97 0.97
CA GLU A 500 -18.82 11.37 0.31
C GLU A 500 -19.71 10.19 -0.11
N LEU A 501 -19.17 8.99 -0.31
CA LEU A 501 -19.96 7.83 -0.76
C LEU A 501 -21.15 7.55 0.15
N ALA A 502 -20.96 7.68 1.48
CA ALA A 502 -22.00 7.45 2.46
C ALA A 502 -23.16 8.47 2.42
N TRP A 503 -23.00 9.56 1.68
CA TRP A 503 -23.98 10.65 1.53
C TRP A 503 -24.55 10.75 0.12
N ARG A 504 -24.25 9.79 -0.77
CA ARG A 504 -24.68 9.78 -2.17
C ARG A 504 -25.57 8.59 -2.45
N GLU A 505 -26.82 8.87 -2.80
CA GLU A 505 -27.78 7.87 -3.25
C GLU A 505 -27.37 7.32 -4.62
N GLU A 506 -27.01 8.18 -5.57
CA GLU A 506 -26.58 7.77 -6.90
C GLU A 506 -25.06 7.50 -6.99
N ALA A 507 -24.68 6.70 -7.99
CA ALA A 507 -23.28 6.47 -8.31
C ALA A 507 -22.58 7.79 -8.66
N VAL A 508 -21.31 7.92 -8.26
CA VAL A 508 -20.51 9.13 -8.51
C VAL A 508 -20.03 9.16 -9.96
N ASP A 509 -20.38 10.21 -10.70
CA ASP A 509 -19.67 10.54 -11.94
C ASP A 509 -18.25 11.01 -11.59
N ARG A 510 -17.29 10.11 -11.75
CA ARG A 510 -15.88 10.33 -11.42
C ARG A 510 -15.28 11.50 -12.22
N THR A 511 -15.67 11.69 -13.48
CA THR A 511 -15.12 12.79 -14.29
C THR A 511 -15.55 14.12 -13.72
N ARG A 512 -16.86 14.29 -13.54
CA ARG A 512 -17.45 15.52 -13.01
C ARG A 512 -16.97 15.80 -11.57
N TRP A 513 -16.85 14.76 -10.74
CA TRP A 513 -16.38 14.90 -9.37
C TRP A 513 -14.96 15.49 -9.30
N PHE A 514 -14.02 15.01 -10.12
CA PHE A 514 -12.65 15.56 -10.14
C PHE A 514 -12.58 16.98 -10.70
N GLU A 515 -13.44 17.32 -11.67
CA GLU A 515 -13.56 18.71 -12.16
C GLU A 515 -14.07 19.67 -11.08
N ASP A 516 -15.09 19.26 -10.33
CA ASP A 516 -15.62 20.01 -9.20
C ASP A 516 -14.59 20.09 -8.06
N TYR A 517 -13.86 18.99 -7.80
CA TYR A 517 -12.79 18.93 -6.81
C TYR A 517 -11.70 19.96 -7.11
N ALA A 518 -11.25 20.09 -8.37
CA ALA A 518 -10.27 21.10 -8.76
C ALA A 518 -10.71 22.52 -8.40
N ARG A 519 -11.99 22.82 -8.64
CA ARG A 519 -12.57 24.14 -8.37
C ARG A 519 -12.62 24.43 -6.87
N LEU A 520 -13.19 23.53 -6.07
CA LEU A 520 -13.33 23.73 -4.62
C LEU A 520 -12.00 23.62 -3.87
N ARG A 521 -11.03 22.86 -4.39
CA ARG A 521 -9.73 22.65 -3.76
C ARG A 521 -8.86 23.91 -3.82
N TYR A 522 -8.96 24.68 -4.90
CA TYR A 522 -8.13 25.87 -5.12
C TYR A 522 -8.88 27.21 -5.05
N GLY A 523 -10.21 27.20 -4.89
CA GLY A 523 -10.98 28.43 -4.67
C GLY A 523 -11.56 29.08 -5.92
N GLY A 524 -11.67 28.35 -7.03
CA GLY A 524 -12.21 28.92 -8.26
C GLY A 524 -11.96 28.08 -9.51
N THR A 525 -12.64 28.45 -10.60
CA THR A 525 -12.49 27.80 -11.89
C THR A 525 -11.16 28.16 -12.54
N ASP A 526 -10.42 27.15 -12.95
CA ASP A 526 -9.14 27.29 -13.63
C ASP A 526 -8.90 26.08 -14.54
N THR A 527 -8.61 26.32 -15.82
CA THR A 527 -8.43 25.25 -16.80
C THR A 527 -7.21 24.39 -16.47
N SER A 528 -6.13 24.98 -15.97
CA SER A 528 -4.91 24.26 -15.61
C SER A 528 -5.11 23.40 -14.36
N ALA A 529 -5.90 23.88 -13.39
CA ALA A 529 -6.33 23.05 -12.25
C ALA A 529 -7.16 21.83 -12.67
N ARG A 530 -8.10 22.03 -13.61
CA ARG A 530 -8.89 20.91 -14.19
C ARG A 530 -8.01 19.93 -14.94
N SER A 531 -7.05 20.41 -15.73
CA SER A 531 -6.08 19.53 -16.41
C SER A 531 -5.23 18.75 -15.41
N ALA A 532 -4.79 19.37 -14.32
CA ALA A 532 -4.00 18.70 -13.30
C ALA A 532 -4.76 17.56 -12.62
N THR A 533 -5.98 17.84 -12.18
CA THR A 533 -6.85 16.85 -11.54
C THR A 533 -7.34 15.76 -12.51
N ALA A 534 -7.53 16.09 -13.79
CA ALA A 534 -7.82 15.11 -14.82
C ALA A 534 -6.63 14.15 -15.03
N ALA A 535 -5.39 14.65 -15.04
CA ALA A 535 -4.20 13.82 -15.10
C ALA A 535 -4.08 12.90 -13.87
N LEU A 536 -4.31 13.44 -12.66
CA LEU A 536 -4.34 12.63 -11.42
C LEU A 536 -5.42 11.55 -11.46
N ARG A 537 -6.62 11.89 -11.96
CA ARG A 537 -7.75 10.95 -12.13
C ARG A 537 -7.40 9.76 -13.03
N GLU A 538 -6.69 10.01 -14.13
CA GLU A 538 -6.32 8.98 -15.10
C GLU A 538 -5.06 8.20 -14.70
N THR A 539 -4.32 8.66 -13.69
CA THR A 539 -3.06 8.04 -13.22
C THR A 539 -3.14 7.62 -11.76
N ALA A 540 -2.68 8.46 -10.82
CA ALA A 540 -2.61 8.12 -9.40
C ALA A 540 -3.95 7.68 -8.79
N TYR A 541 -5.08 8.19 -9.27
CA TYR A 541 -6.40 7.79 -8.80
C TYR A 541 -7.07 6.68 -9.65
N ARG A 542 -6.30 6.06 -10.55
CA ARG A 542 -6.62 4.84 -11.30
C ARG A 542 -5.46 3.86 -11.25
N ILE A 543 -5.18 3.34 -10.05
CA ILE A 543 -4.09 2.38 -9.82
C ILE A 543 -4.32 1.06 -10.57
N THR A 544 -3.32 0.64 -11.33
CA THR A 544 -3.26 -0.60 -12.12
C THR A 544 -2.17 -1.57 -11.67
N SER A 545 -1.50 -1.33 -10.54
CA SER A 545 -0.54 -2.29 -9.97
C SER A 545 -1.23 -3.60 -9.60
N ALA A 546 -0.49 -4.70 -9.70
CA ALA A 546 -1.03 -6.05 -9.48
C ALA A 546 -1.60 -6.27 -8.08
N ASP A 547 -1.03 -5.63 -7.05
CA ASP A 547 -1.50 -5.71 -5.66
C ASP A 547 -2.49 -4.58 -5.28
N GLY A 548 -2.81 -3.70 -6.22
CA GLY A 548 -3.72 -2.58 -6.03
C GLY A 548 -3.17 -1.40 -5.22
N ARG A 549 -1.86 -1.37 -4.90
CA ARG A 549 -1.24 -0.33 -4.07
C ARG A 549 -0.54 0.77 -4.89
N PRO A 550 -0.48 2.02 -4.41
CA PRO A 550 0.35 3.04 -5.03
C PRO A 550 1.84 2.69 -4.85
N HIS A 551 2.69 3.18 -5.77
CA HIS A 551 4.13 2.95 -5.71
C HIS A 551 4.85 4.08 -4.96
N ASP A 552 5.89 3.71 -4.22
CA ASP A 552 6.76 4.64 -3.50
C ASP A 552 8.02 5.00 -4.32
N SER A 553 8.89 5.81 -3.74
CA SER A 553 10.14 6.23 -4.35
C SER A 553 11.22 5.16 -4.17
N VAL A 554 11.91 4.76 -5.26
CA VAL A 554 13.09 3.88 -5.17
C VAL A 554 14.25 4.63 -4.49
N PHE A 555 14.22 5.97 -4.46
CA PHE A 555 15.20 6.72 -3.67
C PHE A 555 15.17 6.36 -2.18
N ALA A 556 14.00 5.95 -1.66
CA ALA A 556 13.85 5.57 -0.27
C ALA A 556 14.23 4.11 0.02
N SER A 557 14.64 3.33 -1.00
CA SER A 557 15.08 1.96 -0.80
C SER A 557 16.47 1.92 -0.15
N ARG A 558 16.80 0.79 0.48
CA ARG A 558 18.20 0.42 0.64
C ARG A 558 18.81 0.28 -0.77
N PRO A 559 19.96 0.90 -1.06
CA PRO A 559 20.51 0.91 -2.41
C PRO A 559 20.75 -0.49 -2.97
N SER A 560 20.25 -0.71 -4.18
CA SER A 560 20.50 -1.88 -5.02
C SER A 560 20.12 -1.55 -6.47
N LEU A 561 20.89 -2.01 -7.45
CA LEU A 561 20.53 -1.91 -8.88
C LEU A 561 19.24 -2.69 -9.21
N THR A 562 18.92 -3.71 -8.42
CA THR A 562 17.70 -4.52 -8.58
C THR A 562 16.52 -4.00 -7.76
N ALA A 563 16.65 -2.86 -7.07
CA ALA A 563 15.55 -2.28 -6.30
C ALA A 563 14.36 -1.94 -7.20
N ARG A 564 13.17 -2.39 -6.81
CA ARG A 564 11.89 -2.14 -7.52
C ARG A 564 10.82 -1.59 -6.59
N SER A 565 11.20 -1.01 -5.47
CA SER A 565 10.33 -0.34 -4.50
C SER A 565 11.20 0.30 -3.41
N GLY A 566 10.63 1.15 -2.56
CA GLY A 566 11.28 1.68 -1.36
C GLY A 566 11.39 0.66 -0.21
N THR A 567 10.61 -0.42 -0.24
CA THR A 567 10.58 -1.46 0.81
C THR A 567 10.07 -2.81 0.28
N TYR A 568 10.34 -3.89 1.02
CA TYR A 568 10.00 -5.25 0.64
C TYR A 568 8.48 -5.45 0.40
N PHE A 569 7.64 -4.97 1.33
CA PHE A 569 6.18 -5.13 1.30
C PHE A 569 5.46 -3.98 0.55
N ALA A 570 5.82 -3.78 -0.71
CA ALA A 570 5.22 -2.78 -1.61
C ALA A 570 4.94 -3.37 -3.00
N THR A 571 4.26 -2.61 -3.87
CA THR A 571 4.21 -2.96 -5.30
C THR A 571 5.61 -2.88 -5.89
N HIS A 572 5.97 -3.85 -6.71
CA HIS A 572 7.24 -3.91 -7.43
C HIS A 572 7.11 -3.47 -8.90
N THR A 573 5.98 -2.85 -9.23
CA THR A 573 5.67 -2.31 -10.56
C THR A 573 5.08 -0.91 -10.44
N PRO A 574 5.33 -0.03 -11.42
CA PRO A 574 4.66 1.27 -11.48
C PRO A 574 3.13 1.13 -11.42
N ALA A 575 2.52 1.88 -10.52
CA ALA A 575 1.07 1.82 -10.26
C ALA A 575 0.20 2.48 -11.36
N TYR A 576 0.81 3.23 -12.27
CA TYR A 576 0.15 3.97 -13.35
C TYR A 576 1.19 4.40 -14.40
N ASP A 577 0.72 5.02 -15.49
CA ASP A 577 1.59 5.58 -16.51
C ASP A 577 2.40 6.80 -16.01
N LEU A 578 3.72 6.64 -15.88
CA LEU A 578 4.59 7.65 -15.28
C LEU A 578 4.66 8.96 -16.09
N PRO A 579 4.80 8.94 -17.44
CA PRO A 579 4.78 10.17 -18.23
C PRO A 579 3.41 10.85 -18.21
N GLY A 580 2.30 10.10 -18.23
CA GLY A 580 0.96 10.65 -18.09
C GLY A 580 0.77 11.45 -16.79
N PHE A 581 1.42 11.05 -15.70
CA PHE A 581 1.33 11.73 -14.41
C PHE A 581 2.00 13.13 -14.43
N ASP A 582 3.03 13.34 -15.25
CA ASP A 582 3.74 14.62 -15.32
C ASP A 582 2.83 15.80 -15.73
N ALA A 583 1.75 15.51 -16.47
CA ALA A 583 0.73 16.51 -16.82
C ALA A 583 0.06 17.12 -15.57
N ALA A 584 0.03 16.41 -14.43
CA ALA A 584 -0.45 16.95 -13.17
C ALA A 584 0.44 18.10 -12.67
N LEU A 585 1.76 17.93 -12.70
CA LEU A 585 2.70 18.99 -12.32
C LEU A 585 2.60 20.19 -13.26
N ALA A 586 2.56 19.95 -14.57
CA ALA A 586 2.42 21.02 -15.56
C ALA A 586 1.11 21.82 -15.35
N GLY A 587 0.00 21.12 -15.09
CA GLY A 587 -1.28 21.73 -14.77
C GLY A 587 -1.22 22.57 -13.49
N LEU A 588 -0.64 22.05 -12.40
CA LEU A 588 -0.52 22.80 -11.14
C LEU A 588 0.36 24.05 -11.28
N LEU A 589 1.48 23.98 -12.02
CA LEU A 589 2.30 25.15 -12.33
C LEU A 589 1.55 26.18 -13.19
N GLY A 590 0.61 25.72 -14.03
CA GLY A 590 -0.23 26.57 -14.88
C GLY A 590 -1.38 27.28 -14.18
N VAL A 591 -1.83 26.79 -13.00
CA VAL A 591 -2.94 27.40 -12.22
C VAL A 591 -2.71 28.89 -12.06
N SER A 592 -3.72 29.74 -12.24
CA SER A 592 -3.56 31.20 -12.14
C SER A 592 -2.98 31.65 -10.78
N ALA A 593 -2.09 32.66 -10.79
CA ALA A 593 -1.38 33.12 -9.60
C ALA A 593 -2.30 33.43 -8.40
N ARG A 594 -3.49 33.98 -8.66
CA ARG A 594 -4.50 34.33 -7.65
C ARG A 594 -5.05 33.13 -6.85
N LEU A 595 -4.88 31.90 -7.32
CA LEU A 595 -5.37 30.67 -6.67
C LEU A 595 -4.26 29.90 -5.94
N ARG A 596 -3.01 30.40 -5.98
CA ARG A 596 -1.83 29.66 -5.49
C ARG A 596 -1.51 29.88 -4.01
N ASP A 597 -2.19 30.82 -3.35
CA ASP A 597 -1.84 31.22 -1.98
C ASP A 597 -2.40 30.31 -0.90
N SER A 598 -3.35 29.43 -1.25
CA SER A 598 -3.94 28.49 -0.31
C SER A 598 -2.93 27.43 0.16
N ASP A 599 -3.08 26.99 1.42
CA ASP A 599 -2.32 25.86 1.97
C ASP A 599 -2.57 24.58 1.16
N ALA A 600 -3.80 24.42 0.66
CA ALA A 600 -4.22 23.38 -0.28
C ALA A 600 -3.34 23.30 -1.54
N TYR A 601 -3.19 24.42 -2.26
CA TYR A 601 -2.36 24.47 -3.46
C TYR A 601 -0.89 24.18 -3.16
N ARG A 602 -0.35 24.76 -2.08
CA ARG A 602 1.05 24.57 -1.68
C ARG A 602 1.35 23.12 -1.31
N TYR A 603 0.43 22.44 -0.63
CA TYR A 603 0.51 21.00 -0.36
C TYR A 603 0.52 20.20 -1.67
N ASP A 604 -0.49 20.38 -2.52
CA ASP A 604 -0.68 19.57 -3.72
C ASP A 604 0.47 19.75 -4.72
N LEU A 605 0.96 20.98 -4.89
CA LEU A 605 2.11 21.27 -5.75
C LEU A 605 3.39 20.63 -5.22
N THR A 606 3.62 20.67 -3.91
CA THR A 606 4.78 20.03 -3.28
C THR A 606 4.73 18.51 -3.45
N ASP A 607 3.58 17.89 -3.14
CA ASP A 607 3.43 16.44 -3.21
C ASP A 607 3.51 15.93 -4.65
N THR A 608 2.89 16.65 -5.59
CA THR A 608 2.95 16.30 -7.02
C THR A 608 4.39 16.44 -7.52
N ALA A 609 5.07 17.56 -7.26
CA ALA A 609 6.46 17.75 -7.70
C ALA A 609 7.43 16.72 -7.11
N ARG A 610 7.22 16.32 -5.85
CA ARG A 610 7.94 15.22 -5.21
C ARG A 610 7.63 13.87 -5.88
N GLN A 611 6.35 13.55 -6.11
CA GLN A 611 5.96 12.31 -6.78
C GLN A 611 6.52 12.23 -8.20
N VAL A 612 6.56 13.34 -8.94
CA VAL A 612 7.17 13.31 -10.28
C VAL A 612 8.67 12.95 -10.17
N LEU A 613 9.41 13.44 -9.18
CA LEU A 613 10.81 13.02 -8.96
C LEU A 613 10.93 11.55 -8.58
N ALA A 614 10.04 11.06 -7.71
CA ALA A 614 9.96 9.64 -7.37
C ALA A 614 9.72 8.78 -8.62
N ASN A 615 8.83 9.18 -9.53
CA ASN A 615 8.61 8.47 -10.79
C ASN A 615 9.91 8.34 -11.62
N ARG A 616 10.83 9.32 -11.55
CA ARG A 616 12.13 9.24 -12.24
C ARG A 616 13.07 8.19 -11.66
N SER A 617 12.96 7.84 -10.39
CA SER A 617 13.75 6.73 -9.84
C SER A 617 13.40 5.40 -10.51
N TRP A 618 12.13 5.20 -10.87
CA TRP A 618 11.66 4.01 -11.60
C TRP A 618 12.15 3.95 -13.06
N VAL A 619 12.29 5.11 -13.71
CA VAL A 619 12.81 5.20 -15.08
C VAL A 619 14.34 4.96 -15.11
N LEU A 620 15.06 5.45 -14.11
CA LEU A 620 16.52 5.44 -14.11
C LEU A 620 17.13 4.16 -13.53
N ILE A 621 16.50 3.49 -12.55
CA ILE A 621 17.11 2.33 -11.90
C ILE A 621 17.43 1.16 -12.87
N PRO A 622 16.55 0.80 -13.84
CA PRO A 622 16.89 -0.28 -14.79
C PRO A 622 17.98 0.15 -15.78
N GLN A 623 18.14 1.46 -16.02
CA GLN A 623 19.22 1.97 -16.88
C GLN A 623 20.57 1.96 -16.16
N LEU A 624 20.60 2.25 -14.86
CA LEU A 624 21.78 2.08 -14.02
C LEU A 624 22.24 0.62 -13.99
N GLU A 625 21.28 -0.30 -13.77
CA GLU A 625 21.55 -1.73 -13.78
C GLU A 625 22.12 -2.19 -15.13
N GLU A 626 21.49 -1.77 -16.22
CA GLU A 626 21.95 -2.11 -17.57
C GLU A 626 23.35 -1.56 -17.86
N ALA A 627 23.62 -0.29 -17.53
CA ALA A 627 24.93 0.31 -17.76
C ALA A 627 26.03 -0.41 -16.95
N TYR A 628 25.74 -0.80 -15.71
CA TYR A 628 26.67 -1.59 -14.90
C TYR A 628 26.91 -2.98 -15.49
N ARG A 629 25.83 -3.69 -15.86
CA ARG A 629 25.89 -5.03 -16.46
C ARG A 629 26.67 -5.06 -17.78
N GLN A 630 26.55 -4.01 -18.58
CA GLN A 630 27.30 -3.84 -19.84
C GLN A 630 28.71 -3.30 -19.65
N ARG A 631 29.12 -3.06 -18.39
CA ARG A 631 30.40 -2.42 -18.03
C ARG A 631 30.63 -1.07 -18.72
N ASP A 632 29.55 -0.33 -19.01
CA ASP A 632 29.60 1.01 -19.57
C ASP A 632 29.80 2.04 -18.45
N ALA A 633 31.04 2.14 -17.97
CA ALA A 633 31.43 3.03 -16.88
C ALA A 633 31.10 4.51 -17.17
N ALA A 634 31.14 4.94 -18.43
CA ALA A 634 30.84 6.33 -18.79
C ALA A 634 29.34 6.65 -18.68
N THR A 635 28.48 5.75 -19.16
CA THR A 635 27.03 5.90 -19.01
C THR A 635 26.59 5.72 -17.56
N PHE A 636 27.17 4.74 -16.84
CA PHE A 636 26.90 4.52 -15.42
C PHE A 636 27.18 5.78 -14.59
N LYS A 637 28.38 6.39 -14.75
CA LYS A 637 28.77 7.64 -14.07
C LYS A 637 27.76 8.77 -14.29
N ARG A 638 27.28 8.93 -15.53
CA ARG A 638 26.31 9.99 -15.88
C ARG A 638 24.93 9.73 -15.27
N LEU A 639 24.48 8.48 -15.29
CA LEU A 639 23.22 8.07 -14.66
C LEU A 639 23.30 8.21 -13.13
N ALA A 640 24.41 7.82 -12.51
CA ALA A 640 24.63 7.95 -11.07
C ALA A 640 24.64 9.42 -10.62
N ALA A 641 25.32 10.29 -11.38
CA ALA A 641 25.28 11.73 -11.12
C ALA A 641 23.86 12.32 -11.26
N LEU A 642 23.09 11.88 -12.27
CA LEU A 642 21.70 12.28 -12.43
C LEU A 642 20.83 11.78 -11.27
N TRP A 643 20.98 10.52 -10.87
CA TRP A 643 20.29 9.93 -9.72
C TRP A 643 20.47 10.75 -8.45
N LEU A 644 21.73 11.02 -8.08
CA LEU A 644 22.06 11.79 -6.88
C LEU A 644 21.57 13.24 -6.95
N LYS A 645 21.61 13.86 -8.14
CA LYS A 645 21.07 15.20 -8.36
C LYS A 645 19.56 15.24 -8.15
N LEU A 646 18.83 14.27 -8.69
CA LEU A 646 17.37 14.20 -8.56
C LEU A 646 16.95 13.87 -7.12
N LEU A 647 17.69 13.00 -6.43
CA LEU A 647 17.48 12.72 -5.01
C LEU A 647 17.71 13.98 -4.13
N GLY A 648 18.76 14.74 -4.39
CA GLY A 648 18.97 16.04 -3.72
C GLY A 648 17.81 17.01 -3.97
N LEU A 649 17.32 17.09 -5.21
CA LEU A 649 16.17 17.93 -5.55
C LEU A 649 14.86 17.42 -4.94
N ALA A 650 14.72 16.12 -4.70
CA ALA A 650 13.58 15.52 -4.00
C ALA A 650 13.53 15.97 -2.52
N ASP A 651 14.70 16.05 -1.87
CA ASP A 651 14.80 16.62 -0.52
C ASP A 651 14.45 18.11 -0.48
N GLU A 652 14.94 18.89 -1.47
CA GLU A 652 14.65 20.33 -1.56
C GLU A 652 13.16 20.63 -1.77
N VAL A 653 12.48 19.87 -2.64
CA VAL A 653 11.05 20.06 -2.90
C VAL A 653 10.19 19.64 -1.71
N ALA A 654 10.54 18.56 -1.02
CA ALA A 654 9.90 18.18 0.25
C ALA A 654 9.98 19.31 1.29
N GLY A 655 11.01 20.17 1.22
CA GLY A 655 11.15 21.37 2.04
C GLY A 655 10.07 22.44 1.84
N GLY A 656 9.23 22.31 0.81
CA GLY A 656 8.24 23.32 0.40
C GLY A 656 6.95 23.35 1.22
N HIS A 657 6.68 22.30 2.03
CA HIS A 657 5.47 22.23 2.84
C HIS A 657 5.65 21.45 4.14
N ARG A 658 5.00 21.88 5.23
CA ARG A 658 5.16 21.32 6.59
C ARG A 658 4.87 19.82 6.70
N ALA A 659 4.04 19.27 5.82
CA ALA A 659 3.65 17.86 5.81
C ALA A 659 4.77 16.90 5.35
N PHE A 660 5.83 17.44 4.74
CA PHE A 660 6.95 16.67 4.21
C PHE A 660 8.26 16.98 4.94
N LEU A 661 8.19 17.40 6.20
CA LEU A 661 9.35 17.72 7.02
C LEU A 661 9.54 16.67 8.12
N LEU A 662 10.78 16.24 8.34
CA LEU A 662 11.13 15.35 9.46
C LEU A 662 11.06 16.07 10.82
N GLY A 663 11.27 17.39 10.86
CA GLY A 663 11.39 18.16 12.10
C GLY A 663 10.16 18.14 13.01
N PRO A 664 8.93 18.34 12.51
CA PRO A 664 7.71 18.23 13.32
C PRO A 664 7.55 16.84 13.97
N TRP A 665 7.81 15.77 13.22
CA TRP A 665 7.75 14.38 13.72
C TRP A 665 8.67 14.15 14.93
N LEU A 666 9.94 14.54 14.82
CA LEU A 666 10.92 14.40 15.91
C LEU A 666 10.68 15.41 17.04
N HIS A 667 10.05 16.55 16.75
CA HIS A 667 9.67 17.51 17.78
C HIS A 667 8.59 16.95 18.69
N ASP A 668 7.54 16.34 18.14
CA ASP A 668 6.43 15.78 18.91
C ASP A 668 6.89 14.63 19.82
N ALA A 669 7.78 13.77 19.33
CA ALA A 669 8.42 12.71 20.12
C ALA A 669 9.15 13.28 21.34
N ARG A 670 10.01 14.28 21.13
CA ARG A 670 10.75 14.94 22.22
C ARG A 670 9.85 15.71 23.18
N ALA A 671 8.79 16.33 22.68
CA ALA A 671 7.83 17.09 23.48
C ALA A 671 6.93 16.20 24.33
N SER A 672 6.84 14.91 24.02
CA SER A 672 6.07 13.92 24.78
C SER A 672 6.76 13.42 26.05
N ALA A 673 8.09 13.52 26.13
CA ALA A 673 8.91 13.01 27.22
C ALA A 673 8.89 13.87 28.50
N ALA A 674 9.04 13.21 29.65
CA ALA A 674 9.13 13.79 30.98
C ALA A 674 10.56 13.93 31.51
N SER A 675 11.56 13.32 30.86
CA SER A 675 12.97 13.41 31.24
C SER A 675 13.89 13.45 30.02
N ALA A 676 15.18 13.75 30.22
CA ALA A 676 16.17 13.73 29.14
C ALA A 676 16.39 12.31 28.58
N ALA A 677 16.41 11.28 29.44
CA ALA A 677 16.53 9.89 29.02
C ALA A 677 15.30 9.44 28.21
N GLU A 678 14.09 9.77 28.68
CA GLU A 678 12.87 9.45 27.93
C GLU A 678 12.81 10.24 26.61
N ARG A 679 13.31 11.48 26.57
CA ARG A 679 13.39 12.27 25.34
C ARG A 679 14.25 11.59 24.28
N ALA A 680 15.44 11.12 24.66
CA ALA A 680 16.33 10.39 23.76
C ALA A 680 15.68 9.09 23.28
N GLN A 681 15.02 8.35 24.18
CA GLN A 681 14.34 7.10 23.85
C GLN A 681 13.16 7.29 22.87
N LEU A 682 12.30 8.29 23.11
CA LEU A 682 11.15 8.55 22.23
C LEU A 682 11.63 9.03 20.86
N GLU A 683 12.63 9.91 20.81
CA GLU A 683 13.24 10.33 19.53
C GLU A 683 13.86 9.14 18.79
N HIS A 684 14.55 8.24 19.50
CA HIS A 684 15.11 7.03 18.90
C HIS A 684 14.04 6.16 18.26
N THR A 685 12.95 5.87 18.98
CA THR A 685 11.84 5.06 18.43
C THR A 685 11.10 5.77 17.29
N ALA A 686 11.04 7.11 17.29
CA ALA A 686 10.47 7.89 16.20
C ALA A 686 11.34 7.83 14.93
N ARG A 687 12.67 7.85 15.09
CA ARG A 687 13.63 7.67 13.99
C ARG A 687 13.61 6.24 13.45
N ALA A 688 13.71 5.25 14.34
CA ALA A 688 13.67 3.84 14.00
C ALA A 688 12.43 3.50 13.17
N LEU A 689 11.23 3.92 13.62
CA LEU A 689 9.99 3.58 12.93
C LEU A 689 10.00 3.94 11.44
N VAL A 690 10.55 5.11 11.06
CA VAL A 690 10.59 5.59 9.67
C VAL A 690 11.82 5.14 8.88
N THR A 691 12.74 4.39 9.50
CA THR A 691 13.92 3.79 8.85
C THR A 691 14.00 2.28 9.09
N THR A 692 14.73 1.82 10.12
CA THR A 692 14.96 0.39 10.40
C THR A 692 13.71 -0.35 10.91
N TRP A 693 12.64 0.39 11.21
CA TRP A 693 11.44 0.01 11.93
C TRP A 693 11.70 -0.36 13.39
N ALA A 694 12.56 -1.35 13.63
CA ALA A 694 13.08 -1.71 14.95
C ALA A 694 14.55 -2.16 14.86
N ASP A 695 14.95 -3.14 15.69
CA ASP A 695 16.31 -3.67 15.72
C ASP A 695 16.59 -4.60 14.52
N ARG A 696 17.85 -5.04 14.38
CA ARG A 696 18.34 -5.80 13.21
C ARG A 696 17.48 -7.00 12.82
N ALA A 697 17.03 -7.79 13.81
CA ALA A 697 16.20 -8.97 13.54
C ALA A 697 14.90 -8.60 12.80
N THR A 698 14.38 -7.40 13.03
CA THR A 698 13.18 -6.86 12.38
C THR A 698 13.49 -6.14 11.08
N ALA A 699 14.54 -5.32 11.07
CA ALA A 699 14.95 -4.58 9.89
C ALA A 699 15.36 -5.52 8.74
N ASP A 700 16.24 -6.47 9.04
CA ASP A 700 16.84 -7.38 8.05
C ASP A 700 16.03 -8.68 7.97
N GLY A 701 15.87 -9.40 9.09
CA GLY A 701 15.22 -10.71 9.14
C GLY A 701 13.71 -10.66 8.93
N GLY A 702 13.04 -9.64 9.47
CA GLY A 702 11.61 -9.38 9.28
C GLY A 702 11.29 -8.52 8.06
N HIS A 703 12.30 -8.08 7.31
CA HIS A 703 12.17 -7.25 6.11
C HIS A 703 11.39 -5.93 6.32
N LEU A 704 11.43 -5.34 7.52
CA LEU A 704 10.72 -4.08 7.82
C LEU A 704 11.57 -2.83 7.61
N ALA A 705 12.83 -2.95 7.20
CA ALA A 705 13.62 -1.78 6.80
C ALA A 705 12.88 -0.96 5.72
N ASN A 706 12.77 0.34 5.99
CA ASN A 706 12.08 1.34 5.19
C ASN A 706 10.59 1.05 4.94
N TYR A 707 9.94 0.17 5.71
CA TYR A 707 8.50 -0.12 5.56
C TYR A 707 7.64 1.15 5.63
N ALA A 708 8.01 2.04 6.55
CA ALA A 708 7.35 3.31 6.81
C ALA A 708 8.10 4.51 6.20
N ASN A 709 8.82 4.29 5.10
CA ASN A 709 9.67 5.28 4.46
C ASN A 709 8.96 6.61 4.19
N ARG A 710 9.74 7.71 4.19
CA ARG A 710 9.22 9.06 3.93
C ARG A 710 10.10 9.80 2.94
N ASP A 711 9.46 10.42 1.97
CA ASP A 711 10.10 11.44 1.13
C ASP A 711 10.05 12.78 1.88
N TRP A 712 10.73 12.82 3.04
CA TRP A 712 10.76 13.99 3.91
C TRP A 712 12.08 14.75 3.79
N HIS A 713 11.97 16.07 3.81
CA HIS A 713 13.11 16.96 3.93
C HIS A 713 13.89 16.66 5.21
N GLY A 714 15.19 16.42 5.05
CA GLY A 714 16.09 15.95 6.09
C GLY A 714 16.27 14.43 6.08
N LEU A 715 15.20 13.64 5.89
CA LEU A 715 15.33 12.17 5.84
C LEU A 715 15.98 11.71 4.53
N LEU A 716 15.53 12.27 3.40
CA LEU A 716 16.13 12.01 2.09
C LEU A 716 17.61 12.43 2.07
N ARG A 717 17.93 13.64 2.59
CA ARG A 717 19.30 14.17 2.62
C ARG A 717 20.23 13.42 3.57
N ASP A 718 19.79 13.04 4.77
CA ASP A 718 20.71 12.56 5.82
C ASP A 718 20.73 11.03 5.95
N VAL A 719 19.78 10.31 5.34
CA VAL A 719 19.74 8.84 5.34
C VAL A 719 19.91 8.28 3.93
N HIS A 720 19.01 8.62 3.01
CA HIS A 720 18.96 7.95 1.71
C HIS A 720 20.05 8.43 0.74
N LEU A 721 20.31 9.74 0.66
CA LEU A 721 21.31 10.31 -0.24
C LEU A 721 22.74 9.80 0.05
N PRO A 722 23.22 9.75 1.31
CA PRO A 722 24.54 9.20 1.62
C PRO A 722 24.64 7.70 1.33
N GLN A 723 23.57 6.94 1.55
CA GLN A 723 23.53 5.51 1.22
C GLN A 723 23.67 5.29 -0.30
N TRP A 724 22.84 5.95 -1.11
CA TRP A 724 22.90 5.85 -2.57
C TRP A 724 24.22 6.33 -3.14
N ARG A 725 24.80 7.41 -2.57
CA ARG A 725 26.11 7.88 -2.99
C ARG A 725 27.19 6.84 -2.74
N ALA A 726 27.27 6.31 -1.52
CA ALA A 726 28.26 5.29 -1.19
C ALA A 726 28.14 4.05 -2.08
N TYR A 727 26.91 3.61 -2.37
CA TYR A 727 26.68 2.48 -3.26
C TYR A 727 27.09 2.76 -4.70
N LEU A 728 26.66 3.89 -5.27
CA LEU A 728 26.94 4.22 -6.68
C LEU A 728 28.40 4.56 -6.92
N ASP A 729 29.06 5.23 -5.97
CA ASP A 729 30.50 5.51 -6.05
C ASP A 729 31.31 4.20 -6.01
N GLU A 730 30.95 3.27 -5.11
CA GLU A 730 31.60 1.96 -5.03
C GLU A 730 31.42 1.13 -6.30
N LEU A 731 30.21 1.11 -6.88
CA LEU A 731 29.97 0.44 -8.16
C LEU A 731 30.76 1.09 -9.31
N GLN A 732 30.88 2.42 -9.33
CA GLN A 732 31.69 3.11 -10.33
C GLN A 732 33.18 2.74 -10.18
N ASP A 733 33.71 2.76 -8.96
CA ASP A 733 35.10 2.43 -8.68
C ASP A 733 35.40 0.96 -9.04
N ALA A 734 34.49 0.05 -8.72
CA ALA A 734 34.59 -1.36 -9.08
C ALA A 734 34.64 -1.58 -10.60
N LEU A 735 33.83 -0.83 -11.37
CA LEU A 735 33.88 -0.84 -12.84
C LEU A 735 35.20 -0.30 -13.38
N GLU A 736 35.67 0.84 -12.86
CA GLU A 736 36.92 1.48 -13.31
C GLU A 736 38.17 0.65 -12.98
N GLN A 737 38.12 -0.13 -11.90
CA GLN A 737 39.24 -0.94 -11.40
C GLN A 737 39.17 -2.43 -11.80
N ASP A 738 38.14 -2.83 -12.55
CA ASP A 738 37.87 -4.22 -12.93
C ASP A 738 37.86 -5.20 -11.74
N ARG A 739 37.09 -4.85 -10.69
CA ARG A 739 36.92 -5.66 -9.49
C ARG A 739 35.45 -5.88 -9.16
N GLU A 740 35.17 -6.86 -8.31
CA GLU A 740 33.86 -7.00 -7.69
C GLU A 740 33.61 -5.85 -6.69
N PRO A 741 32.37 -5.36 -6.58
CA PRO A 741 32.02 -4.33 -5.63
C PRO A 741 31.93 -4.87 -4.20
N GLU A 742 32.18 -4.00 -3.23
CA GLU A 742 32.01 -4.29 -1.81
C GLU A 742 30.54 -4.58 -1.46
N THR A 743 30.35 -5.40 -0.41
CA THR A 743 29.03 -5.64 0.16
C THR A 743 28.68 -4.59 1.21
N PHE A 744 27.41 -4.22 1.29
CA PHE A 744 26.93 -3.21 2.23
C PHE A 744 26.08 -3.84 3.34
N ASP A 745 26.53 -3.70 4.59
CA ASP A 745 25.66 -3.86 5.76
C ASP A 745 24.91 -2.54 6.01
N TRP A 746 23.73 -2.43 5.42
CA TRP A 746 22.91 -1.21 5.51
C TRP A 746 22.46 -0.90 6.94
N TYR A 747 22.09 -1.90 7.72
CA TYR A 747 21.66 -1.69 9.12
C TYR A 747 22.79 -1.07 9.96
N ALA A 748 24.03 -1.51 9.78
CA ALA A 748 25.18 -0.91 10.49
C ALA A 748 25.38 0.58 10.18
N ARG A 749 24.89 1.07 9.04
CA ARG A 749 24.90 2.49 8.67
C ARG A 749 23.65 3.25 9.14
N GLU A 750 22.51 2.56 9.24
CA GLU A 750 21.21 3.13 9.62
C GLU A 750 21.07 3.27 11.14
N GLU A 751 21.47 2.26 11.90
CA GLU A 751 21.29 2.20 13.37
C GLU A 751 21.91 3.41 14.08
N PRO A 752 23.13 3.87 13.74
CA PRO A 752 23.69 5.07 14.35
C PRO A 752 22.85 6.32 14.11
N TRP A 753 22.21 6.47 12.94
CA TRP A 753 21.33 7.60 12.67
C TRP A 753 20.07 7.58 13.55
N THR A 754 19.56 6.40 13.91
CA THR A 754 18.40 6.31 14.80
C THR A 754 18.69 6.82 16.22
N ARG A 755 19.96 6.92 16.62
CA ARG A 755 20.37 7.38 17.97
C ARG A 755 20.77 8.86 18.02
N LYS A 756 20.77 9.51 16.87
CA LYS A 756 21.10 10.92 16.73
C LYS A 756 20.01 11.83 17.33
N THR A 757 20.38 13.09 17.62
CA THR A 757 19.51 14.08 18.27
C THR A 757 19.55 15.47 17.63
N GLU A 758 20.20 15.61 16.46
CA GLU A 758 20.24 16.90 15.77
C GLU A 758 18.84 17.42 15.42
N PRO A 759 18.64 18.74 15.48
CA PRO A 759 17.37 19.35 15.12
C PRO A 759 17.19 19.42 13.60
N TYR A 760 15.94 19.28 13.16
CA TYR A 760 15.50 19.48 11.78
C TYR A 760 14.53 20.65 11.65
N ALA A 761 14.38 21.19 10.44
CA ALA A 761 13.46 22.29 10.17
C ALA A 761 12.01 21.92 10.50
N ARG A 762 11.31 22.82 11.22
CA ARG A 762 9.89 22.66 11.61
C ARG A 762 8.92 23.52 10.79
N ARG A 763 9.46 24.35 9.91
CA ARG A 763 8.72 25.20 8.97
C ARG A 763 9.29 24.98 7.57
N PRO A 764 8.49 25.20 6.52
CA PRO A 764 8.98 25.14 5.15
C PRO A 764 10.26 25.96 4.97
N VAL A 765 11.22 25.42 4.23
CA VAL A 765 12.53 26.02 3.97
C VAL A 765 12.70 26.43 2.51
N THR A 766 11.79 26.02 1.64
CA THR A 766 11.75 26.41 0.23
C THR A 766 10.38 26.98 -0.14
N ASP A 767 10.34 27.78 -1.21
CA ASP A 767 9.08 28.21 -1.81
C ASP A 767 8.56 27.08 -2.72
N PRO A 768 7.34 26.56 -2.51
CA PRO A 768 6.85 25.39 -3.24
C PRO A 768 6.74 25.65 -4.74
N TYR A 769 6.32 26.84 -5.17
CA TYR A 769 6.16 27.16 -6.59
C TYR A 769 7.49 27.28 -7.32
N ARG A 770 8.45 28.04 -6.77
CA ARG A 770 9.79 28.20 -7.36
C ARG A 770 10.52 26.86 -7.43
N THR A 771 10.44 26.05 -6.39
CA THR A 771 11.10 24.74 -6.36
C THR A 771 10.43 23.76 -7.32
N ALA A 772 9.10 23.68 -7.36
CA ALA A 772 8.37 22.85 -8.32
C ALA A 772 8.64 23.26 -9.78
N ARG A 773 8.79 24.56 -10.07
CA ARG A 773 9.21 25.04 -11.39
C ARG A 773 10.64 24.58 -11.72
N ARG A 774 11.56 24.63 -10.77
CA ARG A 774 12.92 24.08 -10.96
C ARG A 774 12.89 22.57 -11.20
N VAL A 775 12.04 21.83 -10.48
CA VAL A 775 11.78 20.40 -10.71
C VAL A 775 11.33 20.17 -12.16
N HIS A 776 10.33 20.91 -12.60
CA HIS A 776 9.86 20.89 -13.99
C HIS A 776 11.01 21.16 -14.98
N ASP A 777 11.77 22.23 -14.82
CA ASP A 777 12.79 22.64 -15.79
C ASP A 777 13.97 21.65 -15.87
N VAL A 778 14.39 21.13 -14.70
CA VAL A 778 15.42 20.09 -14.61
C VAL A 778 14.96 18.81 -15.32
N LEU A 779 13.73 18.39 -15.09
CA LEU A 779 13.19 17.15 -15.66
C LEU A 779 12.83 17.31 -17.14
N ALA A 780 12.31 18.46 -17.57
CA ALA A 780 12.02 18.73 -18.97
C ALA A 780 13.28 18.63 -19.85
N THR A 781 14.47 18.80 -19.27
CA THR A 781 15.75 18.73 -19.97
C THR A 781 16.65 17.57 -19.51
N ALA A 782 16.20 16.72 -18.60
CA ALA A 782 17.02 15.63 -18.10
C ALA A 782 17.24 14.56 -19.19
N PRO A 783 18.48 14.07 -19.38
CA PRO A 783 18.76 12.96 -20.28
C PRO A 783 18.19 11.65 -19.73
N PHE A 784 18.31 10.56 -20.51
CA PHE A 784 17.93 9.20 -20.08
C PHE A 784 16.43 9.03 -19.75
N GLN A 785 15.57 9.82 -20.37
CA GLN A 785 14.11 9.69 -20.25
C GLN A 785 13.51 9.02 -21.48
N GLY A 786 14.08 7.89 -21.87
CA GLY A 786 13.55 7.09 -22.96
C GLY A 786 13.72 5.61 -22.67
N SER A 787 12.73 4.83 -23.04
CA SER A 787 12.79 3.36 -23.00
C SER A 787 12.80 2.79 -24.41
N LEU A 788 13.42 1.62 -24.56
CA LEU A 788 13.55 0.92 -25.83
C LEU A 788 13.17 -0.55 -25.61
N THR A 789 12.12 -0.97 -26.29
CA THR A 789 11.68 -2.37 -26.38
C THR A 789 11.97 -2.88 -27.78
N VAL A 790 12.51 -4.10 -27.90
CA VAL A 790 12.81 -4.72 -29.19
C VAL A 790 12.30 -6.15 -29.20
N THR A 791 11.58 -6.52 -30.25
CA THR A 791 11.02 -7.87 -30.44
C THR A 791 11.32 -8.37 -31.85
N ALA A 792 11.39 -9.69 -32.03
CA ALA A 792 11.55 -10.33 -33.33
C ALA A 792 10.40 -11.31 -33.58
N ALA A 793 9.75 -11.24 -34.74
CA ALA A 793 8.63 -12.10 -35.10
C ALA A 793 8.72 -12.55 -36.58
N PRO A 794 8.65 -13.86 -36.86
CA PRO A 794 8.70 -14.97 -35.91
C PRO A 794 10.04 -15.04 -35.16
N ALA A 795 10.05 -15.61 -33.94
CA ALA A 795 11.28 -15.76 -33.13
C ALA A 795 12.19 -16.90 -33.64
N ALA A 796 11.67 -17.78 -34.51
CA ALA A 796 12.40 -18.78 -35.25
C ALA A 796 11.84 -18.90 -36.66
N VAL A 797 12.72 -19.00 -37.65
CA VAL A 797 12.36 -19.11 -39.08
C VAL A 797 13.19 -20.19 -39.78
N PRO A 798 12.65 -20.88 -40.79
CA PRO A 798 13.43 -21.77 -41.64
C PRO A 798 14.57 -21.04 -42.39
N PRO A 799 15.62 -21.76 -42.84
CA PRO A 799 16.60 -21.21 -43.76
C PRO A 799 15.94 -20.59 -45.00
N GLY A 800 16.43 -19.41 -45.42
CA GLY A 800 15.90 -18.66 -46.55
C GLY A 800 14.69 -17.76 -46.24
N GLU A 801 14.06 -17.91 -45.07
CA GLU A 801 12.98 -17.02 -44.63
C GLU A 801 13.51 -15.75 -43.94
N SER A 802 12.61 -14.92 -43.40
CA SER A 802 12.98 -13.65 -42.76
C SER A 802 12.14 -13.39 -41.52
N ALA A 803 12.77 -12.82 -40.50
CA ALA A 803 12.09 -12.30 -39.33
C ALA A 803 11.89 -10.79 -39.44
N THR A 804 10.85 -10.27 -38.80
CA THR A 804 10.65 -8.83 -38.61
C THR A 804 11.09 -8.45 -37.21
N VAL A 805 12.13 -7.63 -37.09
CA VAL A 805 12.54 -7.00 -35.84
C VAL A 805 11.80 -5.68 -35.68
N THR A 806 11.06 -5.52 -34.59
CA THR A 806 10.35 -4.28 -34.25
C THR A 806 11.02 -3.63 -33.06
N ALA A 807 11.48 -2.40 -33.21
CA ALA A 807 11.89 -1.56 -32.09
C ALA A 807 10.84 -0.49 -31.81
N VAL A 808 10.49 -0.34 -30.54
CA VAL A 808 9.61 0.71 -30.03
C VAL A 808 10.39 1.53 -29.02
N PHE A 809 10.64 2.78 -29.38
CA PHE A 809 11.12 3.80 -28.45
C PHE A 809 9.92 4.49 -27.82
N ARG A 810 9.97 4.74 -26.51
CA ARG A 810 8.99 5.56 -25.79
C ARG A 810 9.68 6.74 -25.13
N ASN A 811 9.08 7.91 -25.24
CA ASN A 811 9.49 9.09 -24.48
C ASN A 811 8.93 8.99 -23.05
N GLU A 812 9.78 8.70 -22.08
CA GLU A 812 9.39 8.60 -20.66
C GLU A 812 9.31 9.97 -19.97
N ASN A 813 9.56 11.05 -20.71
CA ASN A 813 9.36 12.42 -20.24
C ASN A 813 7.95 12.90 -20.60
N GLY A 814 7.10 13.17 -19.60
CA GLY A 814 5.77 13.73 -19.81
C GLY A 814 5.70 15.26 -19.87
N LEU A 815 6.83 15.95 -19.70
CA LEU A 815 6.93 17.42 -19.68
C LEU A 815 7.45 18.03 -21.00
N ARG A 816 8.20 17.27 -21.79
CA ARG A 816 8.81 17.78 -23.03
C ARG A 816 8.94 16.69 -24.10
N ALA A 817 8.68 17.09 -25.34
CA ALA A 817 8.95 16.27 -26.51
C ALA A 817 10.47 16.06 -26.72
N THR A 818 10.82 14.96 -27.38
CA THR A 818 12.19 14.71 -27.79
C THR A 818 12.60 15.57 -28.99
N GLY A 819 13.91 15.72 -29.21
CA GLY A 819 14.42 16.06 -30.53
C GLY A 819 14.32 14.85 -31.47
N THR A 820 15.14 14.82 -32.52
CA THR A 820 15.15 13.67 -33.42
C THR A 820 15.50 12.38 -32.67
N VAL A 821 14.67 11.36 -32.84
CA VAL A 821 14.92 10.00 -32.35
C VAL A 821 15.39 9.16 -33.52
N GLY A 822 16.63 8.68 -33.45
CA GLY A 822 17.17 7.75 -34.44
C GLY A 822 17.17 6.33 -33.89
N LEU A 823 16.62 5.39 -34.64
CA LEU A 823 16.68 3.96 -34.36
C LEU A 823 17.52 3.28 -35.44
N ARG A 824 18.62 2.65 -35.05
CA ARG A 824 19.54 1.97 -35.97
C ARG A 824 19.70 0.51 -35.56
N LEU A 825 19.57 -0.41 -36.51
CA LEU A 825 19.88 -1.82 -36.33
C LEU A 825 21.28 -2.12 -36.87
N THR A 826 22.02 -2.96 -36.15
CA THR A 826 23.35 -3.50 -36.52
C THR A 826 23.44 -4.98 -36.15
N GLY A 827 24.41 -5.71 -36.69
CA GLY A 827 24.64 -7.12 -36.35
C GLY A 827 23.85 -8.13 -37.19
N ALA A 828 23.06 -7.66 -38.15
CA ALA A 828 22.41 -8.50 -39.14
C ALA A 828 22.59 -7.90 -40.54
N ASP A 829 23.37 -8.60 -41.37
CA ASP A 829 23.62 -8.21 -42.75
C ASP A 829 22.31 -8.27 -43.55
N ASP A 830 22.17 -7.38 -44.55
CA ASP A 830 20.98 -7.25 -45.40
C ASP A 830 19.67 -6.88 -44.69
N ALA A 831 19.71 -6.44 -43.42
CA ALA A 831 18.53 -5.94 -42.73
C ALA A 831 17.95 -4.69 -43.44
N ARG A 832 16.68 -4.78 -43.89
CA ARG A 832 16.01 -3.71 -44.63
C ARG A 832 14.96 -3.02 -43.75
N PRO A 833 15.11 -1.71 -43.44
CA PRO A 833 14.08 -0.98 -42.72
C PRO A 833 12.78 -0.94 -43.54
N GLN A 834 11.66 -1.17 -42.87
CA GLN A 834 10.31 -1.11 -43.42
C GLN A 834 9.59 0.19 -43.03
N ASP A 835 10.12 0.91 -42.05
CA ASP A 835 9.62 2.20 -41.57
C ASP A 835 10.81 3.21 -41.51
N PRO A 836 10.55 4.53 -41.49
CA PRO A 836 11.61 5.54 -41.34
C PRO A 836 12.44 5.35 -40.08
N THR A 837 13.76 5.21 -40.21
CA THR A 837 14.69 4.97 -39.09
C THR A 837 14.94 6.20 -38.21
N SER A 838 14.33 7.34 -38.55
CA SER A 838 14.46 8.60 -37.83
C SER A 838 13.09 9.26 -37.70
N THR A 839 12.72 9.65 -36.49
CA THR A 839 11.50 10.40 -36.20
C THR A 839 11.92 11.80 -35.72
N PRO A 840 11.47 12.91 -36.37
CA PRO A 840 11.94 14.25 -36.04
C PRO A 840 11.69 14.68 -34.58
N SER A 841 10.59 14.22 -33.98
CA SER A 841 10.23 14.46 -32.59
C SER A 841 9.22 13.43 -32.12
N VAL A 842 9.30 13.03 -30.86
CA VAL A 842 8.31 12.18 -30.18
C VAL A 842 7.73 12.99 -29.03
N GLU A 843 6.41 13.17 -29.04
CA GLU A 843 5.70 13.96 -28.03
C GLU A 843 5.82 13.36 -26.63
N PRO A 844 5.53 14.12 -25.55
CA PRO A 844 5.56 13.61 -24.19
C PRO A 844 4.73 12.33 -24.02
N GLY A 845 5.31 11.28 -23.43
CA GLY A 845 4.67 9.97 -23.30
C GLY A 845 4.47 9.16 -24.59
N GLY A 846 4.78 9.76 -25.75
CA GLY A 846 4.58 9.17 -27.09
C GLY A 846 5.62 8.12 -27.46
N THR A 847 5.42 7.47 -28.60
CA THR A 847 6.28 6.39 -29.11
C THR A 847 6.76 6.64 -30.54
N ALA A 848 7.91 6.07 -30.88
CA ALA A 848 8.39 5.91 -32.25
C ALA A 848 8.69 4.43 -32.50
N ARG A 849 8.27 3.93 -33.66
CA ARG A 849 8.37 2.51 -34.02
C ARG A 849 9.11 2.35 -35.35
N VAL A 850 10.05 1.41 -35.39
CA VAL A 850 10.72 1.00 -36.64
C VAL A 850 10.74 -0.51 -36.73
N ARG A 851 10.38 -1.03 -37.91
CA ARG A 851 10.53 -2.43 -38.27
C ARG A 851 11.67 -2.62 -39.25
N TRP A 852 12.43 -3.71 -39.10
CA TRP A 852 13.38 -4.21 -40.08
C TRP A 852 13.00 -5.62 -40.48
N ARG A 853 13.01 -5.89 -41.78
CA ARG A 853 12.99 -7.26 -42.30
C ARG A 853 14.43 -7.76 -42.36
N ILE A 854 14.72 -8.85 -41.66
CA ILE A 854 16.05 -9.45 -41.59
C ILE A 854 15.99 -10.85 -42.23
N PRO A 855 16.68 -11.10 -43.35
CA PRO A 855 16.79 -12.44 -43.91
C PRO A 855 17.63 -13.33 -42.99
N ALA A 856 17.20 -14.57 -42.77
CA ALA A 856 17.93 -15.54 -41.94
C ALA A 856 19.15 -16.17 -42.66
N GLY A 857 19.35 -15.84 -43.93
CA GLY A 857 20.31 -16.50 -44.83
C GLY A 857 19.83 -17.87 -45.30
N SER A 858 20.28 -18.29 -46.48
CA SER A 858 19.88 -19.56 -47.14
C SER A 858 20.91 -20.69 -46.98
N GLY A 859 21.94 -20.49 -46.15
CA GLY A 859 22.95 -21.52 -45.88
C GLY A 859 22.34 -22.75 -45.20
N ALA A 860 22.93 -23.93 -45.45
CA ALA A 860 22.57 -25.13 -44.71
C ALA A 860 22.86 -24.95 -43.21
N LEU A 861 21.98 -25.50 -42.37
CA LEU A 861 22.16 -25.49 -40.93
C LEU A 861 23.28 -26.46 -40.51
N THR A 862 24.13 -26.02 -39.60
CA THR A 862 25.06 -26.86 -38.84
C THR A 862 24.47 -27.30 -37.51
N ASP A 863 23.53 -26.54 -36.94
CA ASP A 863 22.89 -26.84 -35.66
C ASP A 863 21.36 -26.74 -35.73
N PRO A 864 20.60 -27.43 -34.84
CA PRO A 864 19.15 -27.39 -34.90
C PRO A 864 18.56 -25.99 -34.75
N LEU A 865 19.22 -25.14 -33.95
CA LEU A 865 18.92 -23.72 -33.79
C LEU A 865 20.20 -22.91 -33.92
N GLU A 866 20.23 -21.98 -34.87
CA GLU A 866 21.34 -21.05 -35.03
C GLU A 866 20.87 -19.62 -34.72
N PRO A 867 21.49 -18.93 -33.74
CA PRO A 867 21.08 -17.58 -33.39
C PRO A 867 21.48 -16.58 -34.46
N VAL A 868 20.56 -15.72 -34.86
CA VAL A 868 20.78 -14.52 -35.67
C VAL A 868 20.72 -13.32 -34.74
N PRO A 869 21.87 -12.85 -34.21
CA PRO A 869 21.91 -11.73 -33.29
C PRO A 869 21.61 -10.43 -34.01
N PHE A 870 21.09 -9.45 -33.28
CA PHE A 870 20.98 -8.08 -33.74
C PHE A 870 21.07 -7.13 -32.54
N THR A 871 21.43 -5.89 -32.85
CA THR A 871 21.53 -4.80 -31.87
C THR A 871 20.78 -3.60 -32.40
N VAL A 872 19.83 -3.10 -31.62
CA VAL A 872 19.16 -1.83 -31.90
C VAL A 872 19.68 -0.75 -30.99
N ARG A 873 20.13 0.34 -31.59
CA ARG A 873 20.57 1.56 -30.92
C ARG A 873 19.51 2.65 -31.09
N ALA A 874 19.04 3.20 -29.98
CA ALA A 874 18.22 4.40 -29.96
C ALA A 874 19.07 5.61 -29.53
N THR A 875 19.16 6.63 -30.37
CA THR A 875 19.80 7.91 -30.04
C THR A 875 18.74 9.00 -29.96
N TYR A 876 18.54 9.55 -28.76
CA TYR A 876 17.43 10.45 -28.44
C TYR A 876 17.84 11.48 -27.38
N GLY A 877 17.02 12.49 -27.15
CA GLY A 877 17.22 13.46 -26.08
C GLY A 877 16.08 14.49 -26.10
N PRO A 878 15.95 15.33 -25.07
CA PRO A 878 14.97 16.41 -25.07
C PRO A 878 15.21 17.35 -26.25
N ARG A 879 14.14 17.95 -26.80
CA ARG A 879 14.22 18.84 -27.97
C ARG A 879 15.24 19.96 -27.75
N GLY A 880 16.31 20.01 -28.56
CA GLY A 880 17.39 21.01 -28.44
C GLY A 880 18.39 20.76 -27.30
N GLY A 881 18.31 19.61 -26.61
CA GLY A 881 19.24 19.23 -25.53
C GLY A 881 20.21 18.13 -25.92
N GLN A 882 21.01 17.69 -24.94
CA GLN A 882 21.99 16.63 -25.12
C GLN A 882 21.31 15.31 -25.48
N ARG A 883 21.84 14.63 -26.50
CA ARG A 883 21.39 13.30 -26.89
C ARG A 883 22.17 12.22 -26.13
N VAL A 884 21.47 11.16 -25.77
CA VAL A 884 22.01 9.93 -25.20
C VAL A 884 21.72 8.76 -26.12
N THR A 885 22.37 7.64 -25.84
CA THR A 885 22.17 6.40 -26.57
C THR A 885 21.77 5.30 -25.62
N THR A 886 20.70 4.57 -25.96
CA THR A 886 20.32 3.32 -25.30
C THR A 886 20.43 2.20 -26.33
N THR A 887 20.96 1.06 -25.93
CA THR A 887 21.17 -0.10 -26.80
C THR A 887 20.38 -1.28 -26.26
N ARG A 888 19.77 -2.06 -27.17
CA ARG A 888 19.15 -3.35 -26.86
C ARG A 888 19.66 -4.39 -27.84
N THR A 889 20.21 -5.47 -27.31
CA THR A 889 20.57 -6.66 -28.09
C THR A 889 19.40 -7.63 -28.07
N GLY A 890 19.22 -8.35 -29.17
CA GLY A 890 18.24 -9.42 -29.29
C GLY A 890 18.73 -10.47 -30.28
N ARG A 891 17.97 -11.56 -30.38
CA ARG A 891 18.21 -12.60 -31.39
C ARG A 891 16.88 -13.22 -31.81
N PHE A 892 16.81 -13.67 -33.04
CA PHE A 892 15.87 -14.70 -33.48
C PHE A 892 16.71 -15.90 -33.96
N HIS A 893 16.08 -17.03 -34.29
CA HIS A 893 16.81 -18.23 -34.69
C HIS A 893 16.50 -18.64 -36.12
N ARG A 894 17.52 -19.15 -36.82
CA ARG A 894 17.31 -20.02 -37.96
C ARG A 894 17.10 -21.43 -37.41
N ALA A 895 15.95 -22.03 -37.70
CA ALA A 895 15.53 -23.28 -37.07
C ALA A 895 15.34 -24.38 -38.11
N GLY A 896 15.87 -25.57 -37.81
CA GLY A 896 15.57 -26.76 -38.58
C GLY A 896 14.11 -27.20 -38.34
N PRO A 897 13.40 -27.65 -39.38
CA PRO A 897 11.97 -27.95 -39.28
C PRO A 897 11.71 -29.11 -38.31
N LEU A 898 10.66 -29.00 -37.50
CA LEU A 898 10.25 -30.10 -36.64
C LEU A 898 9.58 -31.21 -37.47
N PRO A 899 9.89 -32.49 -37.22
CA PRO A 899 9.27 -33.59 -37.94
C PRO A 899 7.78 -33.72 -37.58
N GLY A 900 7.00 -34.40 -38.42
CA GLY A 900 5.61 -34.75 -38.10
C GLY A 900 5.49 -35.62 -36.84
N GLY A 901 4.39 -35.46 -36.09
CA GLY A 901 4.08 -36.30 -34.93
C GLY A 901 4.61 -35.79 -33.58
N VAL A 902 5.25 -34.61 -33.54
CA VAL A 902 5.55 -33.89 -32.30
C VAL A 902 4.70 -32.63 -32.17
N ARG A 903 4.50 -32.16 -30.94
CA ARG A 903 3.82 -30.91 -30.61
C ARG A 903 4.73 -30.05 -29.73
N THR A 904 4.51 -28.74 -29.74
CA THR A 904 5.23 -27.80 -28.89
C THR A 904 4.30 -27.13 -27.89
N VAL A 905 4.84 -26.83 -26.71
CA VAL A 905 4.20 -25.99 -25.69
C VAL A 905 5.23 -24.97 -25.26
N THR A 906 4.79 -23.72 -25.14
CA THR A 906 5.64 -22.63 -24.68
C THR A 906 4.88 -21.77 -23.69
N THR A 907 5.49 -21.60 -22.51
CA THR A 907 5.08 -20.63 -21.48
C THR A 907 6.23 -19.69 -21.13
N ASN A 908 7.36 -19.82 -21.85
CA ASN A 908 8.61 -19.09 -21.63
C ASN A 908 9.20 -18.54 -22.95
N ASP A 909 8.34 -18.33 -23.96
CA ASP A 909 8.71 -17.92 -25.32
C ASP A 909 9.77 -18.82 -25.99
N ALA A 910 9.77 -20.12 -25.69
CA ALA A 910 10.69 -21.07 -26.30
C ALA A 910 10.53 -21.18 -27.82
N VAL A 911 11.66 -21.36 -28.49
CA VAL A 911 11.77 -21.74 -29.90
C VAL A 911 12.46 -23.10 -30.01
N PHE A 912 12.20 -23.79 -31.11
CA PHE A 912 12.51 -25.20 -31.27
C PHE A 912 13.13 -25.45 -32.65
N GLY A 913 14.10 -26.36 -32.71
CA GLY A 913 14.68 -26.78 -33.97
C GLY A 913 15.14 -28.23 -33.92
N GLN A 914 15.17 -28.88 -35.09
CA GLN A 914 15.64 -30.26 -35.27
C GLN A 914 16.57 -30.36 -36.47
N LEU A 915 17.67 -31.09 -36.32
CA LEU A 915 18.60 -31.39 -37.41
C LEU A 915 19.30 -32.74 -37.15
N ASP A 916 19.19 -33.67 -38.10
CA ASP A 916 19.91 -34.97 -38.08
C ASP A 916 19.81 -35.74 -36.76
N GLY A 917 18.61 -35.73 -36.14
CA GLY A 917 18.34 -36.44 -34.88
C GLY A 917 18.75 -35.67 -33.62
N ARG A 918 19.38 -34.50 -33.77
CA ARG A 918 19.60 -33.52 -32.70
C ARG A 918 18.43 -32.55 -32.60
N TRP A 919 18.19 -32.05 -31.39
CA TRP A 919 17.13 -31.12 -31.07
C TRP A 919 17.72 -29.97 -30.28
N ALA A 920 17.19 -28.77 -30.47
CA ALA A 920 17.51 -27.64 -29.61
C ALA A 920 16.25 -26.92 -29.16
N ILE A 921 16.28 -26.44 -27.92
CA ILE A 921 15.25 -25.58 -27.34
C ILE A 921 15.96 -24.35 -26.77
N ASP A 922 15.59 -23.16 -27.25
CA ASP A 922 16.01 -21.89 -26.67
C ASP A 922 14.80 -21.19 -26.07
N GLY A 923 14.84 -20.84 -24.78
CA GLY A 923 13.72 -20.23 -24.07
C GLY A 923 14.15 -19.48 -22.81
N ALA A 924 13.26 -18.64 -22.29
CA ALA A 924 13.44 -17.94 -21.02
C ALA A 924 12.84 -18.76 -19.86
N GLY A 925 12.26 -18.08 -18.87
CA GLY A 925 11.49 -18.67 -17.79
C GLY A 925 12.13 -18.37 -16.44
N ALA A 926 11.35 -17.77 -15.53
CA ALA A 926 11.78 -17.41 -14.20
C ALA A 926 11.86 -18.61 -13.27
N ASP A 927 10.95 -19.58 -13.39
CA ASP A 927 10.96 -20.80 -12.56
C ASP A 927 10.03 -21.92 -13.10
N LEU A 928 10.26 -23.14 -12.62
CA LEU A 928 9.39 -24.31 -12.78
C LEU A 928 9.20 -24.99 -11.41
N TRP A 929 8.45 -24.33 -10.54
CA TRP A 929 8.23 -24.73 -9.15
C TRP A 929 6.96 -24.10 -8.57
N LYS A 930 6.16 -24.90 -7.84
CA LYS A 930 4.90 -24.50 -7.22
C LYS A 930 4.00 -23.76 -8.22
N SER A 931 3.54 -22.57 -7.86
CA SER A 931 2.63 -21.77 -8.69
C SER A 931 3.25 -21.21 -9.98
N ARG A 932 4.54 -21.42 -10.24
CA ARG A 932 5.21 -21.01 -11.49
C ARG A 932 5.56 -22.22 -12.33
N ALA A 933 5.12 -22.22 -13.59
CA ALA A 933 5.39 -23.27 -14.55
C ALA A 933 5.79 -22.65 -15.90
N GLU A 934 6.98 -22.05 -15.95
CA GLU A 934 7.51 -21.39 -17.14
C GLU A 934 8.55 -22.28 -17.83
N PHE A 935 8.14 -22.97 -18.88
CA PHE A 935 8.97 -23.90 -19.64
C PHE A 935 8.57 -23.96 -21.12
N GLY A 936 9.51 -24.44 -21.93
CA GLY A 936 9.31 -24.78 -23.32
C GLY A 936 9.50 -26.28 -23.52
N ALA A 937 8.58 -26.94 -24.21
CA ALA A 937 8.65 -28.38 -24.44
C ALA A 937 8.30 -28.79 -25.87
N VAL A 938 9.03 -29.78 -26.39
CA VAL A 938 8.67 -30.56 -27.58
C VAL A 938 8.27 -31.95 -27.12
N HIS A 939 7.05 -32.39 -27.40
CA HIS A 939 6.52 -33.64 -26.85
C HIS A 939 5.75 -34.46 -27.88
N ARG A 940 5.56 -35.73 -27.56
CA ARG A 940 4.65 -36.64 -28.27
C ARG A 940 3.43 -36.90 -27.39
N PRO A 941 2.21 -36.72 -27.91
CA PRO A 941 1.01 -37.00 -27.13
C PRO A 941 0.91 -38.47 -26.70
N GLY A 942 0.58 -38.71 -25.44
CA GLY A 942 0.41 -40.07 -24.89
C GLY A 942 1.63 -40.99 -25.01
N ALA A 943 2.84 -40.43 -25.04
CA ALA A 943 4.09 -41.15 -25.29
C ALA A 943 4.62 -41.98 -24.11
N LEU A 944 4.11 -41.78 -22.89
CA LEU A 944 4.52 -42.54 -21.71
C LEU A 944 3.33 -43.31 -21.11
N ALA A 945 3.22 -44.58 -21.50
CA ALA A 945 2.24 -45.55 -20.98
C ALA A 945 2.84 -46.43 -19.88
N ALA A 946 2.01 -47.21 -19.18
CA ALA A 946 2.49 -48.24 -18.25
C ALA A 946 3.36 -49.27 -18.98
N GLY A 947 4.53 -49.60 -18.41
CA GLY A 947 5.58 -50.41 -19.05
C GLY A 947 6.47 -49.64 -20.03
N GLY A 948 6.15 -48.39 -20.34
CA GLY A 948 6.90 -47.56 -21.30
C GLY A 948 8.05 -46.78 -20.69
N SER A 949 8.91 -46.23 -21.54
CA SER A 949 9.97 -45.32 -21.10
C SER A 949 10.31 -44.24 -22.13
N VAL A 950 10.77 -43.10 -21.61
CA VAL A 950 11.36 -42.03 -22.42
C VAL A 950 12.83 -41.94 -22.08
N THR A 951 13.69 -41.90 -23.10
CA THR A 951 15.13 -41.71 -22.95
C THR A 951 15.57 -40.52 -23.80
N VAL A 952 16.46 -39.68 -23.27
CA VAL A 952 17.09 -38.57 -24.00
C VAL A 952 18.48 -38.31 -23.45
N ARG A 953 19.42 -37.91 -24.29
CA ARG A 953 20.68 -37.32 -23.84
C ARG A 953 20.58 -35.81 -23.92
N VAL A 954 20.80 -35.14 -22.79
CA VAL A 954 21.07 -33.70 -22.76
C VAL A 954 22.52 -33.55 -23.16
N VAL A 955 22.78 -32.97 -24.32
CA VAL A 955 24.14 -32.83 -24.90
C VAL A 955 24.83 -31.64 -24.25
N SER A 956 24.16 -30.49 -24.22
CA SER A 956 24.64 -29.25 -23.63
C SER A 956 23.46 -28.46 -23.06
N GLN A 957 23.75 -27.62 -22.07
CA GLN A 957 22.79 -26.69 -21.48
C GLN A 957 23.57 -25.43 -21.07
N ASP A 958 23.10 -24.26 -21.51
CA ASP A 958 23.63 -22.99 -21.02
C ASP A 958 23.44 -22.86 -19.51
N ASP A 959 24.44 -22.31 -18.82
CA ASP A 959 24.35 -22.02 -17.39
C ASP A 959 23.46 -20.80 -17.13
N SER A 960 22.16 -21.07 -17.14
CA SER A 960 21.00 -20.29 -16.66
C SER A 960 21.11 -19.61 -15.31
N GLY A 961 21.87 -20.26 -14.44
CA GLY A 961 21.58 -20.26 -13.03
C GLY A 961 21.53 -21.70 -12.52
N PRO A 962 21.76 -21.89 -11.22
CA PRO A 962 22.00 -23.22 -10.64
C PRO A 962 20.79 -24.17 -10.76
N TRP A 963 19.59 -23.61 -10.93
CA TRP A 963 18.31 -24.32 -11.03
C TRP A 963 17.71 -24.32 -12.43
N ALA A 964 18.42 -23.85 -13.45
CA ALA A 964 18.00 -24.06 -14.83
C ALA A 964 17.83 -25.56 -15.09
N ARG A 965 16.76 -25.96 -15.77
CA ARG A 965 16.42 -27.38 -15.93
C ARG A 965 16.34 -27.74 -17.38
N ALA A 966 16.88 -28.91 -17.72
CA ALA A 966 16.64 -29.51 -19.01
C ALA A 966 16.60 -31.04 -18.94
N GLY A 967 15.68 -31.66 -19.68
CA GLY A 967 15.56 -33.11 -19.70
C GLY A 967 14.20 -33.59 -20.19
N ILE A 968 13.61 -34.53 -19.47
CA ILE A 968 12.33 -35.16 -19.80
C ILE A 968 11.22 -34.53 -18.96
N ILE A 969 10.11 -34.14 -19.59
CA ILE A 969 8.88 -33.70 -18.93
C ILE A 969 7.74 -34.64 -19.29
N ALA A 970 6.83 -34.88 -18.35
CA ALA A 970 5.62 -35.64 -18.61
C ALA A 970 4.41 -35.07 -17.85
N ARG A 971 3.24 -35.09 -18.49
CA ARG A 971 1.97 -34.62 -17.95
C ARG A 971 0.80 -35.32 -18.64
N ASN A 972 -0.39 -35.34 -18.05
CA ASN A 972 -1.57 -35.86 -18.74
C ASN A 972 -1.87 -35.09 -20.05
N ASP A 973 -1.76 -33.76 -20.01
CA ASP A 973 -1.82 -32.88 -21.17
C ASP A 973 -0.81 -31.77 -20.94
N LEU A 974 0.25 -31.69 -21.75
CA LEU A 974 1.28 -30.66 -21.57
C LEU A 974 0.79 -29.26 -21.99
N SER A 975 -0.29 -29.15 -22.76
CA SER A 975 -0.87 -27.87 -23.20
C SER A 975 -1.83 -27.25 -22.19
N ASP A 976 -2.34 -28.03 -21.23
CA ASP A 976 -3.13 -27.55 -20.10
C ASP A 976 -2.23 -27.26 -18.89
N ALA A 977 -2.16 -25.99 -18.51
CA ALA A 977 -1.35 -25.50 -17.40
C ALA A 977 -1.71 -26.12 -16.03
N ARG A 978 -2.91 -26.70 -15.87
CA ARG A 978 -3.39 -27.29 -14.61
C ARG A 978 -3.67 -28.80 -14.66
N ALA A 979 -3.34 -29.48 -15.76
CA ALA A 979 -3.54 -30.93 -15.84
C ALA A 979 -2.78 -31.70 -14.73
N PRO A 980 -3.36 -32.73 -14.10
CA PRO A 980 -2.66 -33.52 -13.09
C PRO A 980 -1.63 -34.47 -13.73
N GLY A 981 -0.92 -35.24 -12.90
CA GLY A 981 0.08 -36.21 -13.37
C GLY A 981 1.39 -35.56 -13.82
N PHE A 982 1.80 -34.48 -13.18
CA PHE A 982 2.93 -33.66 -13.63
C PHE A 982 4.27 -34.06 -12.98
N LEU A 983 5.29 -34.34 -13.80
CA LEU A 983 6.65 -34.62 -13.35
C LEU A 983 7.71 -34.25 -14.40
N ASN A 984 8.95 -34.04 -13.95
CA ASN A 984 10.11 -33.94 -14.83
C ASN A 984 11.36 -34.59 -14.24
N LEU A 985 12.21 -35.10 -15.12
CA LEU A 985 13.57 -35.55 -14.83
C LEU A 985 14.54 -34.65 -15.58
N ALA A 986 15.32 -33.84 -14.87
CA ALA A 986 16.16 -32.83 -15.48
C ALA A 986 17.56 -32.78 -14.89
N VAL A 987 18.55 -32.50 -15.74
CA VAL A 987 19.87 -32.04 -15.29
C VAL A 987 19.80 -30.53 -15.01
N THR A 988 20.58 -30.07 -14.04
CA THR A 988 20.77 -28.66 -13.74
C THR A 988 22.26 -28.31 -13.64
N PRO A 989 22.66 -27.07 -13.92
CA PRO A 989 24.08 -26.66 -13.82
C PRO A 989 24.66 -26.78 -12.40
N GLY A 990 23.85 -26.45 -11.37
CA GLY A 990 24.30 -26.36 -9.98
C GLY A 990 23.87 -27.48 -9.04
N ASN A 991 22.85 -28.28 -9.38
CA ASN A 991 22.17 -29.16 -8.43
C ASN A 991 22.10 -30.63 -8.88
N GLY A 992 22.72 -30.99 -10.00
CA GLY A 992 22.77 -32.37 -10.46
C GLY A 992 21.55 -32.77 -11.28
N VAL A 993 21.17 -34.04 -11.24
CA VAL A 993 19.94 -34.54 -11.89
C VAL A 993 18.82 -34.66 -10.86
N VAL A 994 17.68 -34.06 -11.17
CA VAL A 994 16.54 -33.86 -10.29
C VAL A 994 15.29 -34.50 -10.90
N LEU A 995 14.59 -35.33 -10.12
CA LEU A 995 13.23 -35.79 -10.40
C LEU A 995 12.24 -34.96 -9.58
N SER A 996 11.51 -34.06 -10.23
CA SER A 996 10.48 -33.23 -9.59
C SER A 996 9.09 -33.76 -9.94
N TYR A 997 8.16 -33.72 -8.99
CA TYR A 997 6.81 -34.24 -9.20
C TYR A 997 5.77 -33.53 -8.34
N ASP A 998 4.51 -33.64 -8.76
CA ASP A 998 3.31 -33.21 -8.05
C ASP A 998 2.91 -34.28 -7.02
N THR A 999 2.77 -33.90 -5.73
CA THR A 999 2.40 -34.84 -4.65
C THR A 999 0.92 -34.85 -4.30
N ASN A 1000 0.14 -33.88 -4.77
CA ASN A 1000 -1.25 -33.68 -4.35
C ASN A 1000 -2.25 -33.73 -5.53
N GLY A 1001 -1.76 -33.75 -6.78
CA GLY A 1001 -2.56 -33.79 -8.00
C GLY A 1001 -3.13 -32.43 -8.43
N ASP A 1002 -2.61 -31.31 -7.93
CA ASP A 1002 -3.06 -29.95 -8.27
C ASP A 1002 -2.48 -29.41 -9.59
N GLY A 1003 -1.59 -30.18 -10.22
CA GLY A 1003 -0.94 -29.82 -11.47
C GLY A 1003 0.29 -28.93 -11.28
N THR A 1004 0.84 -28.83 -10.08
CA THR A 1004 2.07 -28.08 -9.79
C THR A 1004 3.16 -28.96 -9.17
N LEU A 1005 4.42 -28.61 -9.42
CA LEU A 1005 5.55 -29.35 -8.84
C LEU A 1005 5.85 -28.79 -7.45
N ASP A 1006 5.79 -29.64 -6.43
CA ASP A 1006 5.93 -29.22 -5.03
C ASP A 1006 7.06 -29.95 -4.29
N THR A 1007 7.61 -31.01 -4.88
CA THR A 1007 8.69 -31.82 -4.31
C THR A 1007 9.71 -32.28 -5.35
N TYR A 1008 10.88 -32.72 -4.90
CA TYR A 1008 11.89 -33.35 -5.75
C TYR A 1008 12.82 -34.32 -5.01
N GLN A 1009 13.49 -35.18 -5.78
CA GLN A 1009 14.64 -36.00 -5.37
C GLN A 1009 15.81 -35.72 -6.32
N ARG A 1010 17.06 -35.87 -5.86
CA ARG A 1010 18.22 -35.52 -6.70
C ARG A 1010 19.46 -36.37 -6.48
N LEU A 1011 20.29 -36.46 -7.53
CA LEU A 1011 21.68 -36.91 -7.49
C LEU A 1011 22.59 -35.74 -7.85
N THR A 1012 23.41 -35.30 -6.90
CA THR A 1012 24.34 -34.17 -7.07
C THR A 1012 25.60 -34.53 -7.85
N GLY A 1013 26.33 -33.53 -8.34
CA GLY A 1013 27.64 -33.71 -8.97
C GLY A 1013 27.61 -34.21 -10.42
N VAL A 1014 26.44 -34.24 -11.06
CA VAL A 1014 26.26 -34.63 -12.47
C VAL A 1014 25.90 -33.38 -13.29
N ARG A 1015 26.51 -33.21 -14.46
CA ARG A 1015 26.22 -32.12 -15.42
C ARG A 1015 26.00 -32.71 -16.82
N ALA A 1016 25.45 -31.91 -17.73
CA ALA A 1016 25.45 -32.27 -19.16
C ALA A 1016 26.91 -32.38 -19.68
N PRO A 1017 27.23 -33.31 -20.60
CA PRO A 1017 26.31 -34.25 -21.24
C PRO A 1017 25.89 -35.40 -20.31
N VAL A 1018 24.61 -35.77 -20.33
CA VAL A 1018 24.06 -36.88 -19.52
C VAL A 1018 22.87 -37.54 -20.22
N LEU A 1019 22.81 -38.87 -20.17
CA LEU A 1019 21.67 -39.65 -20.64
C LEU A 1019 20.65 -39.81 -19.51
N LEU A 1020 19.40 -39.46 -19.77
CA LEU A 1020 18.29 -39.52 -18.82
C LEU A 1020 17.26 -40.53 -19.30
N ARG A 1021 16.66 -41.28 -18.37
CA ARG A 1021 15.55 -42.19 -18.64
C ARG A 1021 14.47 -42.05 -17.58
N LEU A 1022 13.24 -41.83 -18.05
CA LEU A 1022 12.03 -41.86 -17.23
C LEU A 1022 11.19 -43.06 -17.65
N SER A 1023 11.09 -44.06 -16.77
CA SER A 1023 10.32 -45.28 -17.00
C SER A 1023 9.07 -45.30 -16.14
N ARG A 1024 7.99 -45.88 -16.63
CA ARG A 1024 6.76 -46.13 -15.86
C ARG A 1024 6.51 -47.62 -15.78
N ASP A 1025 6.43 -48.17 -14.58
CA ASP A 1025 6.14 -49.60 -14.41
C ASP A 1025 4.63 -49.92 -14.59
N ALA A 1026 4.29 -51.21 -14.50
CA ALA A 1026 2.91 -51.68 -14.64
C ALA A 1026 2.00 -51.21 -13.50
N ASP A 1027 2.56 -50.94 -12.32
CA ASP A 1027 1.84 -50.46 -11.13
C ASP A 1027 1.67 -48.93 -11.12
N GLY A 1028 2.18 -48.26 -12.16
CA GLY A 1028 2.06 -46.83 -12.38
C GLY A 1028 3.10 -45.97 -11.66
N ALA A 1029 4.14 -46.56 -11.06
CA ALA A 1029 5.25 -45.80 -10.48
C ALA A 1029 6.26 -45.36 -11.55
N PHE A 1030 6.80 -44.16 -11.38
CA PHE A 1030 7.75 -43.52 -12.27
C PHE A 1030 9.16 -43.62 -11.68
N THR A 1031 10.10 -44.16 -12.46
CA THR A 1031 11.51 -44.23 -12.09
C THR A 1031 12.32 -43.31 -12.97
N GLY A 1032 12.96 -42.31 -12.35
CA GLY A 1032 13.93 -41.45 -13.01
C GLY A 1032 15.35 -42.00 -12.81
N ALA A 1033 16.10 -42.18 -13.90
CA ALA A 1033 17.46 -42.67 -13.87
C ALA A 1033 18.38 -41.87 -14.82
N LEU A 1034 19.68 -41.87 -14.52
CA LEU A 1034 20.71 -41.22 -15.33
C LEU A 1034 21.84 -42.19 -15.69
N SER A 1035 22.56 -41.90 -16.77
CA SER A 1035 23.79 -42.57 -17.18
C SER A 1035 24.81 -41.54 -17.71
N THR A 1036 26.05 -41.68 -17.26
CA THR A 1036 27.21 -40.84 -17.67
C THR A 1036 28.19 -41.59 -18.57
N ASP A 1037 27.88 -42.83 -18.94
CA ASP A 1037 28.74 -43.75 -19.70
C ASP A 1037 28.01 -44.34 -20.92
N GLU A 1038 27.17 -43.52 -21.55
CA GLU A 1038 26.39 -43.84 -22.75
C GLU A 1038 25.39 -45.01 -22.58
N GLY A 1039 24.81 -45.15 -21.40
CA GLY A 1039 23.77 -46.14 -21.10
C GLY A 1039 24.31 -47.50 -20.66
N LYS A 1040 25.63 -47.64 -20.45
CA LYS A 1040 26.25 -48.87 -19.93
C LYS A 1040 25.88 -49.12 -18.47
N THR A 1041 25.85 -48.06 -17.65
CA THR A 1041 25.38 -48.12 -16.27
C THR A 1041 24.31 -47.06 -16.00
N TRP A 1042 23.29 -47.44 -15.22
CA TRP A 1042 22.18 -46.57 -14.85
C TRP A 1042 22.12 -46.39 -13.34
N ARG A 1043 22.04 -45.13 -12.91
CA ARG A 1043 21.86 -44.75 -11.51
C ARG A 1043 20.44 -44.20 -11.33
N THR A 1044 19.68 -44.84 -10.46
CA THR A 1044 18.33 -44.36 -10.10
C THR A 1044 18.43 -43.09 -9.27
N VAL A 1045 17.73 -42.04 -9.71
CA VAL A 1045 17.53 -40.81 -8.93
C VAL A 1045 16.46 -41.05 -7.87
N ALA A 1046 15.29 -41.55 -8.29
CA ALA A 1046 14.20 -41.97 -7.40
C ALA A 1046 13.12 -42.76 -8.18
N THR A 1047 12.29 -43.49 -7.43
CA THR A 1047 11.03 -44.10 -7.89
C THR A 1047 9.87 -43.51 -7.09
N VAL A 1048 8.86 -42.96 -7.78
CA VAL A 1048 7.78 -42.16 -7.17
C VAL A 1048 6.41 -42.49 -7.77
N ARG A 1049 5.34 -42.21 -7.04
CA ARG A 1049 3.96 -42.22 -7.58
C ARG A 1049 3.47 -40.80 -7.71
N VAL A 1050 2.84 -40.49 -8.84
CA VAL A 1050 2.31 -39.15 -9.14
C VAL A 1050 0.78 -39.20 -9.16
N PRO A 1051 0.09 -38.57 -8.20
CA PRO A 1051 -1.37 -38.57 -8.17
C PRO A 1051 -2.00 -37.97 -9.43
N GLY A 1052 -3.16 -38.52 -9.80
CA GLY A 1052 -3.91 -38.08 -10.98
C GLY A 1052 -3.26 -38.41 -12.33
N ALA A 1053 -2.13 -39.13 -12.37
CA ALA A 1053 -1.52 -39.59 -13.62
C ALA A 1053 -2.44 -40.57 -14.37
N SER A 1054 -2.78 -40.24 -15.61
CA SER A 1054 -3.66 -41.01 -16.49
C SER A 1054 -2.96 -42.25 -17.08
N ALA A 1055 -3.65 -43.06 -17.88
CA ALA A 1055 -3.09 -44.28 -18.49
C ALA A 1055 -1.93 -43.99 -19.47
N LYS A 1056 -1.95 -42.83 -20.14
CA LYS A 1056 -0.90 -42.38 -21.07
C LYS A 1056 -0.64 -40.90 -20.85
N LEU A 1057 0.62 -40.54 -20.59
CA LEU A 1057 1.02 -39.15 -20.42
C LEU A 1057 1.68 -38.63 -21.71
N ASP A 1058 1.44 -37.37 -22.03
CA ASP A 1058 2.29 -36.61 -22.93
C ASP A 1058 3.69 -36.57 -22.35
N ALA A 1059 4.70 -36.86 -23.18
CA ALA A 1059 6.08 -36.85 -22.71
C ALA A 1059 7.04 -36.35 -23.80
N GLY A 1060 8.08 -35.65 -23.36
CA GLY A 1060 8.94 -34.92 -24.29
C GLY A 1060 10.19 -34.33 -23.67
N LEU A 1061 10.86 -33.52 -24.49
CA LEU A 1061 12.04 -32.75 -24.14
C LEU A 1061 11.59 -31.38 -23.64
N PHE A 1062 12.26 -30.85 -22.62
CA PHE A 1062 11.93 -29.50 -22.13
C PHE A 1062 13.14 -28.75 -21.61
N MET A 1063 12.98 -27.44 -21.51
CA MET A 1063 13.89 -26.57 -20.77
C MET A 1063 13.18 -25.42 -20.05
N THR A 1064 13.85 -24.88 -19.03
CA THR A 1064 13.59 -23.56 -18.44
C THR A 1064 14.90 -22.91 -18.03
N ALA A 1065 15.03 -21.60 -18.25
CA ALA A 1065 16.23 -20.84 -17.88
C ALA A 1065 16.37 -20.65 -16.36
N ALA A 1066 15.25 -20.70 -15.62
CA ALA A 1066 15.17 -20.37 -14.20
C ALA A 1066 15.84 -19.01 -13.86
N ASP A 1067 15.60 -18.01 -14.70
CA ASP A 1067 16.19 -16.67 -14.62
C ASP A 1067 15.10 -15.60 -14.72
N SER A 1068 14.86 -14.90 -13.61
CA SER A 1068 13.82 -13.87 -13.50
C SER A 1068 14.12 -12.57 -14.26
N SER A 1069 15.32 -12.40 -14.81
CA SER A 1069 15.68 -11.23 -15.64
C SER A 1069 15.13 -11.33 -17.07
N GLY A 1070 14.58 -12.49 -17.44
CA GLY A 1070 14.14 -12.77 -18.81
C GLY A 1070 15.29 -13.23 -19.72
N ARG A 1071 16.45 -13.58 -19.15
CA ARG A 1071 17.55 -14.18 -19.89
C ARG A 1071 17.10 -15.50 -20.52
N ARG A 1072 17.48 -15.70 -21.78
CA ARG A 1072 17.24 -16.93 -22.54
C ARG A 1072 18.44 -17.85 -22.44
N ALA A 1073 18.19 -19.15 -22.51
CA ALA A 1073 19.21 -20.18 -22.58
C ALA A 1073 18.87 -21.20 -23.66
N THR A 1074 19.92 -21.77 -24.24
CA THR A 1074 19.81 -22.85 -25.22
C THR A 1074 20.17 -24.18 -24.58
N VAL A 1075 19.44 -25.22 -24.95
CA VAL A 1075 19.74 -26.62 -24.60
C VAL A 1075 19.71 -27.46 -25.86
N GLU A 1076 20.72 -28.31 -26.02
CA GLU A 1076 20.75 -29.32 -27.07
C GLU A 1076 20.51 -30.73 -26.52
N PHE A 1077 19.78 -31.51 -27.30
CA PHE A 1077 19.43 -32.90 -27.00
C PHE A 1077 19.70 -33.78 -28.19
N ASP A 1078 19.97 -35.06 -27.93
CA ASP A 1078 19.90 -36.11 -28.94
C ASP A 1078 19.46 -37.44 -28.33
N ARG A 1079 19.46 -38.50 -29.14
CA ARG A 1079 19.04 -39.86 -28.74
C ARG A 1079 17.64 -39.88 -28.06
N TRP A 1080 16.72 -39.01 -28.49
CA TRP A 1080 15.35 -39.00 -27.97
C TRP A 1080 14.55 -40.21 -28.49
N ALA A 1081 14.24 -41.14 -27.59
CA ALA A 1081 13.47 -42.34 -27.87
C ALA A 1081 12.31 -42.49 -26.89
N THR A 1082 11.20 -43.04 -27.38
CA THR A 1082 10.01 -43.42 -26.61
C THR A 1082 9.74 -44.89 -26.90
N GLN A 1083 9.73 -45.73 -25.88
CA GLN A 1083 9.52 -47.18 -25.96
C GLN A 1083 8.25 -47.59 -25.24
#